data_AF-A0A7C2NNY1-F1
#
_entry.id   AF-A0A7C2NNY1-F1
#
_cell.length_a   1.000
_cell.length_b   1.000
_cell.length_c   1.000
_cell.angle_alpha   90.00
_cell.angle_beta   90.00
_cell.angle_gamma   90.00
#
_symmetry.space_group_name_H-M   'P 1'
#
loop_
_entity.id
_entity.type
_entity.pdbx_description
1 polymer ?
#
loop_
_entity_poly.entity_id
_entity_poly.type
_entity_poly.pdbx_seq_one_letter_code
_entity_poly.pdbx_strand_id
1 'polypeptide(L)'
;MNPIKKYFNWLQKDNPTGEVERYPEIDEKGETSLKGVFIVGDLTGIPLLKLAAESGKRVIDYFNGDDVFQKQRENNSDSEINDILIIGAGPAGVASGMEAIKHNYNFKILESAKRFSTIINFPKGKPIIAAPYEYSQESDLKINEGVKESLLDELNEQIKNIDLPIAEGVVAEKIEKKGDHFEIITNDTTFKSLRVVLAIGKSGNARTLDIPGEDLPKVFNRLIDPEEAKDEDVLVVGGGDSALETAIAVAECAKSVALSYRKSSFSRPKEQNEVKLNKLVEEGKIKLLFETNIKEIKESSVVLLDKENKEIELDNSMVFSMIGKELPTDFFKRSNIKMEGELSLTAKLQFALLLLFAGMLYFGKSSADFYESFFGKVDSWGKVFTSICSGEFWYKFVSLPEVLFSALFSDSVRIWNVTKYINATIAYFSFIAFFLLGVYLLYKFIRDFAPEVKLNWQTFKYAYFISIGIFFAVVFFGGRYYGIELLGKSQGFWYTGFYSLTILIFGLRRMKIKPTRYIKLQTSALILIQALPLFILPEFVFPLLGKIGALGGENGFVFTQVFPKESYWRSYGFILAWPLNFSNLYNSNITTFWLVFSIVQTFVIIPYIVYRWGKGAYCGWICSCGALAETLGDEYRTLAPHGPKAKKWENFG
;
A
#
# COMPACT_ATOMS: atom_id res chain seq x y z
N MET A 1 13.97 -31.99 8.31
CA MET A 1 12.98 -30.89 8.21
C MET A 1 11.61 -31.48 7.91
N ASN A 2 10.58 -31.15 8.68
CA ASN A 2 9.20 -31.64 8.51
C ASN A 2 8.69 -31.36 7.06
N PRO A 3 8.14 -32.35 6.33
CA PRO A 3 7.62 -32.16 4.96
C PRO A 3 6.58 -31.04 4.85
N ILE A 4 5.77 -30.83 5.89
CA ILE A 4 4.81 -29.73 5.99
C ILE A 4 5.56 -28.39 6.02
N LYS A 5 6.61 -28.28 6.84
CA LYS A 5 7.45 -27.08 6.91
C LYS A 5 8.19 -26.82 5.61
N LYS A 6 8.65 -27.86 4.91
CA LYS A 6 9.27 -27.75 3.58
C LYS A 6 8.28 -27.23 2.54
N TYR A 7 7.03 -27.71 2.57
CA TYR A 7 5.95 -27.24 1.71
C TYR A 7 5.58 -25.78 1.97
N PHE A 8 5.40 -25.38 3.23
CA PHE A 8 5.09 -23.98 3.58
C PHE A 8 6.27 -23.03 3.32
N ASN A 9 7.51 -23.45 3.56
CA ASN A 9 8.68 -22.65 3.22
C ASN A 9 8.84 -22.50 1.70
N TRP A 10 8.59 -23.57 0.94
CA TRP A 10 8.55 -23.52 -0.53
C TRP A 10 7.46 -22.59 -1.05
N LEU A 11 6.25 -22.64 -0.46
CA LEU A 11 5.15 -21.72 -0.75
C LEU A 11 5.54 -20.25 -0.51
N GLN A 12 6.50 -19.96 0.37
CA GLN A 12 6.87 -18.60 0.78
C GLN A 12 8.12 -18.04 0.09
N LYS A 13 8.72 -18.79 -0.86
CA LYS A 13 9.93 -18.44 -1.62
C LYS A 13 10.06 -16.92 -1.84
N ASP A 14 10.98 -16.32 -1.10
CA ASP A 14 11.45 -14.94 -1.28
C ASP A 14 10.45 -13.82 -0.96
N ASN A 15 9.34 -14.12 -0.25
CA ASN A 15 8.38 -13.07 0.10
C ASN A 15 8.93 -12.20 1.26
N PRO A 16 9.06 -10.87 1.08
CA PRO A 16 9.71 -10.00 2.06
C PRO A 16 9.04 -10.09 3.43
N THR A 17 9.78 -10.57 4.43
CA THR A 17 9.38 -10.61 5.84
C THR A 17 10.06 -9.46 6.59
N GLY A 18 9.28 -8.56 7.17
CA GLY A 18 9.76 -7.37 7.87
C GLY A 18 8.59 -6.46 8.21
N GLU A 19 8.75 -5.59 9.21
CA GLU A 19 7.81 -4.49 9.39
C GLU A 19 7.95 -3.52 8.22
N VAL A 20 6.82 -3.08 7.67
CA VAL A 20 6.78 -2.04 6.64
C VAL A 20 6.96 -0.72 7.37
N GLU A 21 8.06 -0.04 7.08
CA GLU A 21 8.21 1.34 7.50
C GLU A 21 7.10 2.16 6.83
N ARG A 22 6.35 2.92 7.63
CA ARG A 22 5.32 3.81 7.12
C ARG A 22 5.97 5.13 6.72
N TYR A 23 5.81 5.53 5.47
CA TYR A 23 6.27 6.82 4.97
C TYR A 23 5.15 7.86 5.06
N PRO A 24 5.44 9.16 4.96
CA PRO A 24 4.42 10.16 4.71
C PRO A 24 3.66 9.87 3.41
N GLU A 25 2.35 10.10 3.40
CA GLU A 25 1.54 9.98 2.18
C GLU A 25 1.92 11.09 1.20
N ILE A 26 2.41 10.71 0.02
CA ILE A 26 2.83 11.63 -1.05
C ILE A 26 2.18 11.28 -2.38
N ASP A 27 1.95 12.28 -3.22
CA ASP A 27 1.51 12.08 -4.61
C ASP A 27 2.69 11.79 -5.57
N GLU A 28 2.39 11.62 -6.86
CA GLU A 28 3.40 11.35 -7.90
C GLU A 28 4.47 12.44 -8.04
N LYS A 29 4.20 13.65 -7.54
CA LYS A 29 5.11 14.80 -7.56
C LYS A 29 5.89 14.95 -6.27
N GLY A 30 5.59 14.14 -5.25
CA GLY A 30 6.13 14.25 -3.91
C GLY A 30 5.37 15.23 -3.01
N GLU A 31 4.20 15.75 -3.42
CA GLU A 31 3.39 16.63 -2.57
C GLU A 31 2.74 15.82 -1.44
N THR A 32 2.84 16.32 -0.21
CA THR A 32 2.25 15.68 0.97
C THR A 32 0.74 15.95 1.11
N SER A 33 0.11 15.39 2.14
CA SER A 33 -1.27 15.76 2.52
C SER A 33 -1.44 17.24 2.89
N LEU A 34 -0.37 17.95 3.23
CA LEU A 34 -0.36 19.39 3.45
C LEU A 34 0.01 20.12 2.15
N LYS A 35 -1.00 20.57 1.40
CA LYS A 35 -0.84 21.20 0.08
C LYS A 35 0.10 22.39 0.08
N GLY A 36 1.17 22.30 -0.71
CA GLY A 36 2.31 23.23 -0.77
C GLY A 36 3.60 22.74 -0.08
N VAL A 37 3.55 21.57 0.59
CA VAL A 37 4.72 20.92 1.22
C VAL A 37 5.06 19.63 0.45
N PHE A 38 6.32 19.52 0.02
CA PHE A 38 6.83 18.46 -0.85
C PHE A 38 7.92 17.68 -0.14
N ILE A 39 8.06 16.39 -0.44
CA ILE A 39 9.11 15.51 0.08
C ILE A 39 10.02 15.07 -1.07
N VAL A 40 11.33 15.11 -0.82
CA VAL A 40 12.39 14.68 -1.74
C VAL A 40 13.41 13.79 -1.02
N GLY A 41 14.26 13.13 -1.79
CA GLY A 41 15.32 12.26 -1.28
C GLY A 41 14.81 10.93 -0.74
N ASP A 42 15.52 10.36 0.24
CA ASP A 42 15.25 9.00 0.73
C ASP A 42 13.81 8.78 1.23
N LEU A 43 13.15 9.85 1.69
CA LEU A 43 11.76 9.80 2.17
C LEU A 43 10.74 9.50 1.06
N THR A 44 11.12 9.60 -0.22
CA THR A 44 10.29 9.13 -1.35
C THR A 44 10.34 7.61 -1.53
N GLY A 45 11.03 6.89 -0.64
CA GLY A 45 11.10 5.42 -0.63
C GLY A 45 12.29 4.82 -1.37
N ILE A 46 13.11 5.61 -2.08
CA ILE A 46 14.27 5.11 -2.82
C ILE A 46 15.58 5.67 -2.24
N PRO A 47 16.36 4.86 -1.48
CA PRO A 47 17.56 5.31 -0.79
C PRO A 47 18.80 5.28 -1.71
N LEU A 48 18.74 5.98 -2.86
CA LEU A 48 19.86 6.09 -3.80
C LEU A 48 20.24 7.56 -3.98
N LEU A 49 21.48 7.91 -3.66
CA LEU A 49 21.98 9.30 -3.69
C LEU A 49 21.71 10.00 -5.02
N LYS A 50 21.91 9.29 -6.15
CA LYS A 50 21.66 9.81 -7.51
C LYS A 50 20.18 10.16 -7.72
N LEU A 51 19.27 9.28 -7.31
CA LEU A 51 17.83 9.53 -7.43
C LEU A 51 17.32 10.55 -6.41
N ALA A 52 17.98 10.64 -5.25
CA ALA A 52 17.69 11.65 -4.25
C ALA A 52 17.99 13.06 -4.78
N ALA A 53 19.17 13.29 -5.35
CA ALA A 53 19.51 14.56 -6.00
C ALA A 53 18.54 14.90 -7.15
N GLU A 54 18.20 13.90 -7.98
CA GLU A 54 17.22 14.07 -9.07
C GLU A 54 15.82 14.48 -8.57
N SER A 55 15.35 13.86 -7.48
CA SER A 55 14.03 14.19 -6.93
C SER A 55 13.92 15.65 -6.48
N GLY A 56 15.02 16.23 -5.96
CA GLY A 56 15.11 17.64 -5.63
C GLY A 56 14.90 18.54 -6.84
N LYS A 57 15.69 18.31 -7.90
CA LYS A 57 15.58 19.02 -9.18
C LYS A 57 14.16 18.97 -9.75
N ARG A 58 13.56 17.78 -9.79
CA ARG A 58 12.21 17.56 -10.35
C ARG A 58 11.12 18.37 -9.64
N VAL A 59 11.18 18.47 -8.30
CA VAL A 59 10.18 19.23 -7.53
C VAL A 59 10.28 20.72 -7.82
N ILE A 60 11.50 21.25 -7.93
CA ILE A 60 11.72 22.66 -8.24
C ILE A 60 11.30 23.00 -9.68
N ASP A 61 11.62 22.14 -10.65
CA ASP A 61 11.14 22.28 -12.03
C ASP A 61 9.60 22.29 -12.11
N TYR A 62 8.96 21.45 -11.29
CA TYR A 62 7.50 21.42 -11.22
C TYR A 62 6.90 22.77 -10.78
N PHE A 63 7.55 23.48 -9.85
CA PHE A 63 7.07 24.78 -9.40
C PHE A 63 7.05 25.82 -10.52
N ASN A 64 7.98 25.74 -11.48
CA ASN A 64 7.98 26.63 -12.64
C ASN A 64 6.72 26.46 -13.52
N GLY A 65 6.16 25.25 -13.56
CA GLY A 65 4.91 24.95 -14.28
C GLY A 65 3.64 25.02 -13.42
N ASP A 66 3.73 25.39 -12.14
CA ASP A 66 2.58 25.48 -11.24
C ASP A 66 2.00 26.91 -11.23
N ASP A 67 0.95 27.13 -12.03
CA ASP A 67 0.25 28.43 -12.14
C ASP A 67 -0.19 29.00 -10.78
N VAL A 68 -0.54 28.14 -9.82
CA VAL A 68 -0.98 28.59 -8.48
C VAL A 68 0.21 29.17 -7.72
N PHE A 69 1.35 28.48 -7.77
CA PHE A 69 2.57 28.95 -7.15
C PHE A 69 3.08 30.25 -7.79
N GLN A 70 3.10 30.33 -9.12
CA GLN A 70 3.57 31.52 -9.84
C GLN A 70 2.71 32.75 -9.49
N LYS A 71 1.38 32.61 -9.43
CA LYS A 71 0.49 33.70 -9.00
C LYS A 71 0.73 34.09 -7.54
N GLN A 72 0.96 33.13 -6.65
CA GLN A 72 1.27 33.44 -5.25
C GLN A 72 2.58 34.21 -5.13
N ARG A 73 3.59 33.84 -5.91
CA ARG A 73 4.88 34.53 -5.98
C ARG A 73 4.76 35.93 -6.55
N GLU A 74 4.03 36.13 -7.64
CA GLU A 74 3.78 37.45 -8.23
C GLU A 74 3.04 38.40 -7.27
N ASN A 75 2.12 37.85 -6.46
CA ASN A 75 1.38 38.62 -5.47
C ASN A 75 2.15 38.82 -4.14
N ASN A 76 3.28 38.14 -3.95
CA ASN A 76 4.05 38.24 -2.72
C ASN A 76 4.94 39.49 -2.75
N SER A 77 4.54 40.53 -2.04
CA SER A 77 5.33 41.76 -1.86
C SER A 77 6.21 41.75 -0.60
N ASP A 78 6.12 40.71 0.24
CA ASP A 78 6.86 40.60 1.51
C ASP A 78 8.18 39.86 1.30
N SER A 79 9.30 40.56 1.43
CA SER A 79 10.64 39.99 1.28
C SER A 79 11.02 38.99 2.39
N GLU A 80 10.31 39.00 3.52
CA GLU A 80 10.51 38.03 4.61
C GLU A 80 9.92 36.65 4.29
N ILE A 81 9.05 36.56 3.27
CA ILE A 81 8.45 35.31 2.80
C ILE A 81 9.30 34.79 1.64
N ASN A 82 9.97 33.66 1.86
CA ASN A 82 10.69 32.97 0.80
C ASN A 82 9.72 32.37 -0.22
N ASP A 83 10.14 32.26 -1.47
CA ASP A 83 9.41 31.47 -2.46
C ASP A 83 9.43 29.99 -2.04
N ILE A 84 10.62 29.53 -1.63
CA ILE A 84 10.87 28.12 -1.28
C ILE A 84 11.72 28.05 -0.01
N LEU A 85 11.32 27.20 0.94
CA LEU A 85 12.16 26.83 2.07
C LEU A 85 12.49 25.34 1.98
N ILE A 86 13.77 25.03 1.94
CA ILE A 86 14.27 23.65 1.83
C ILE A 86 14.75 23.23 3.22
N ILE A 87 14.24 22.11 3.74
CA ILE A 87 14.62 21.57 5.05
C ILE A 87 15.47 20.33 4.84
N GLY A 88 16.76 20.42 5.14
CA GLY A 88 17.81 19.43 4.94
C GLY A 88 18.78 19.83 3.84
N ALA A 89 20.09 19.81 4.12
CA ALA A 89 21.18 20.10 3.19
C ALA A 89 21.97 18.83 2.80
N GLY A 90 21.26 17.70 2.65
CA GLY A 90 21.78 16.52 1.96
C GLY A 90 21.81 16.70 0.43
N PRO A 91 22.17 15.67 -0.35
CA PRO A 91 22.22 15.75 -1.81
C PRO A 91 20.92 16.23 -2.46
N ALA A 92 19.75 15.76 -1.97
CA ALA A 92 18.45 16.20 -2.47
C ALA A 92 18.18 17.69 -2.21
N GLY A 93 18.52 18.18 -1.01
CA GLY A 93 18.30 19.58 -0.64
C GLY A 93 19.25 20.54 -1.37
N VAL A 94 20.52 20.16 -1.49
CA VAL A 94 21.51 20.95 -2.25
C VAL A 94 21.14 20.99 -3.73
N ALA A 95 20.76 19.85 -4.33
CA ALA A 95 20.28 19.82 -5.71
C ALA A 95 19.02 20.69 -5.91
N SER A 96 18.10 20.69 -4.94
CA SER A 96 16.93 21.58 -4.96
C SER A 96 17.34 23.05 -4.92
N GLY A 97 18.33 23.42 -4.10
CA GLY A 97 18.85 24.79 -4.03
C GLY A 97 19.52 25.24 -5.33
N MET A 98 20.35 24.39 -5.92
CA MET A 98 20.98 24.67 -7.22
C MET A 98 19.95 24.90 -8.32
N GLU A 99 18.89 24.08 -8.35
CA GLU A 99 17.80 24.27 -9.31
C GLU A 99 16.99 25.54 -9.02
N ALA A 100 16.80 25.88 -7.74
CA ALA A 100 16.09 27.09 -7.34
C ALA A 100 16.81 28.37 -7.80
N ILE A 101 18.14 28.37 -7.81
CA ILE A 101 18.96 29.46 -8.37
C ILE A 101 18.66 29.64 -9.87
N LYS A 102 18.60 28.56 -10.65
CA LYS A 102 18.35 28.66 -12.10
C LYS A 102 17.00 29.29 -12.44
N HIS A 103 15.99 29.02 -11.62
CA HIS A 103 14.64 29.58 -11.78
C HIS A 103 14.48 30.95 -11.11
N ASN A 104 15.55 31.52 -10.54
CA ASN A 104 15.55 32.80 -9.82
C ASN A 104 14.53 32.86 -8.67
N TYR A 105 14.38 31.76 -7.92
CA TYR A 105 13.55 31.76 -6.71
C TYR A 105 14.29 32.36 -5.52
N ASN A 106 13.57 33.07 -4.65
CA ASN A 106 14.06 33.43 -3.33
C ASN A 106 13.93 32.22 -2.41
N PHE A 107 15.05 31.66 -1.92
CA PHE A 107 15.01 30.46 -1.10
C PHE A 107 16.04 30.46 0.02
N LYS A 108 15.81 29.57 0.99
CA LYS A 108 16.76 29.27 2.07
C LYS A 108 16.79 27.78 2.36
N ILE A 109 17.95 27.25 2.69
CA ILE A 109 18.13 25.85 3.10
C ILE A 109 18.40 25.82 4.61
N LEU A 110 17.60 25.07 5.37
CA LEU A 110 17.80 24.85 6.80
C LEU A 110 18.41 23.47 7.03
N GLU A 111 19.51 23.38 7.75
CA GLU A 111 20.17 22.11 8.07
C GLU A 111 20.36 21.98 9.57
N SER A 112 19.87 20.87 10.12
CA SER A 112 19.98 20.55 11.55
C SER A 112 21.41 20.41 12.06
N ALA A 113 22.32 19.90 11.22
CA ALA A 113 23.71 19.67 11.54
C ALA A 113 24.60 20.47 10.58
N LYS A 114 25.36 19.78 9.73
CA LYS A 114 26.20 20.36 8.69
C LYS A 114 25.75 19.91 7.30
N ARG A 115 26.06 20.69 6.27
CA ARG A 115 25.85 20.29 4.88
C ARG A 115 26.42 18.90 4.60
N PHE A 116 25.67 18.08 3.87
CA PHE A 116 26.00 16.68 3.57
C PHE A 116 26.24 15.79 4.81
N SER A 117 25.69 16.14 5.98
CA SER A 117 25.90 15.38 7.23
C SER A 117 25.67 13.86 7.07
N THR A 118 24.70 13.44 6.26
CA THR A 118 24.48 12.00 6.00
C THR A 118 25.71 11.32 5.39
N ILE A 119 26.36 11.94 4.41
CA ILE A 119 27.56 11.39 3.74
C ILE A 119 28.79 11.56 4.64
N ILE A 120 28.93 12.71 5.32
CA ILE A 120 29.98 12.94 6.33
C ILE A 120 29.97 11.85 7.40
N ASN A 121 28.78 11.37 7.76
CA ASN A 121 28.59 10.33 8.77
C ASN A 121 28.71 8.89 8.23
N PHE A 122 29.07 8.68 6.97
CA PHE A 122 29.43 7.34 6.50
C PHE A 122 30.77 6.88 7.11
N PRO A 123 31.00 5.57 7.25
CA PRO A 123 32.32 5.04 7.58
C PRO A 123 33.40 5.52 6.61
N LYS A 124 34.59 5.77 7.14
CA LYS A 124 35.78 6.12 6.36
C LYS A 124 36.08 5.05 5.33
N GLY A 125 36.41 5.47 4.10
CA GLY A 125 36.67 4.54 2.99
C GLY A 125 35.45 3.76 2.51
N LYS A 126 34.23 4.09 2.97
CA LYS A 126 33.01 3.41 2.52
C LYS A 126 32.86 3.51 1.00
N PRO A 127 32.75 2.38 0.28
CA PRO A 127 32.46 2.40 -1.15
C PRO A 127 31.08 2.99 -1.41
N ILE A 128 31.01 3.98 -2.30
CA ILE A 128 29.77 4.59 -2.75
C ILE A 128 29.46 4.10 -4.15
N ILE A 129 28.30 3.44 -4.26
CA ILE A 129 27.80 2.91 -5.53
C ILE A 129 26.81 3.92 -6.11
N ALA A 130 27.13 4.49 -7.27
CA ALA A 130 26.29 5.45 -7.99
C ALA A 130 25.19 4.77 -8.82
N ALA A 131 24.47 3.81 -8.25
CA ALA A 131 23.34 3.15 -8.90
C ALA A 131 22.10 4.07 -9.01
N PRO A 132 21.24 3.90 -10.04
CA PRO A 132 21.36 2.95 -11.15
C PRO A 132 22.36 3.43 -12.22
N TYR A 133 23.09 2.48 -12.84
CA TYR A 133 24.11 2.80 -13.86
C TYR A 133 23.51 3.27 -15.19
N GLU A 134 22.38 2.68 -15.60
CA GLU A 134 21.68 3.02 -16.84
C GLU A 134 20.90 4.35 -16.76
N TYR A 135 20.88 4.98 -15.57
CA TYR A 135 20.17 6.23 -15.35
C TYR A 135 21.09 7.43 -15.58
N SER A 136 20.77 8.22 -16.61
CA SER A 136 21.40 9.51 -16.86
C SER A 136 20.82 10.55 -15.90
N GLN A 137 21.66 11.07 -15.01
CA GLN A 137 21.27 12.08 -14.03
C GLN A 137 21.16 13.46 -14.69
N GLU A 138 20.02 14.12 -14.55
CA GLU A 138 19.79 15.47 -15.08
C GLU A 138 20.16 16.56 -14.07
N SER A 139 19.98 16.30 -12.77
CA SER A 139 20.36 17.27 -11.73
C SER A 139 21.82 17.71 -11.84
N ASP A 140 22.08 18.98 -11.57
CA ASP A 140 23.43 19.54 -11.67
C ASP A 140 24.40 18.98 -10.64
N LEU A 141 23.90 18.66 -9.43
CA LEU A 141 24.68 17.96 -8.42
C LEU A 141 24.93 16.52 -8.87
N LYS A 142 26.08 16.24 -9.47
CA LYS A 142 26.46 14.93 -9.99
C LYS A 142 26.94 14.02 -8.86
N ILE A 143 26.35 12.83 -8.78
CA ILE A 143 26.77 11.77 -7.85
C ILE A 143 27.59 10.73 -8.62
N ASN A 144 28.90 10.75 -8.40
CA ASN A 144 29.82 9.77 -8.99
C ASN A 144 30.09 8.60 -8.03
N GLU A 145 30.60 7.51 -8.57
CA GLU A 145 31.11 6.42 -7.73
C GLU A 145 32.45 6.80 -7.11
N GLY A 146 32.81 6.12 -6.02
CA GLY A 146 34.09 6.33 -5.37
C GLY A 146 34.03 5.86 -3.93
N VAL A 147 34.78 6.53 -3.07
CA VAL A 147 34.68 6.38 -1.62
C VAL A 147 34.03 7.63 -1.02
N LYS A 148 33.61 7.54 0.24
CA LYS A 148 33.03 8.64 0.99
C LYS A 148 33.80 9.97 0.80
N GLU A 149 35.12 9.93 1.00
CA GLU A 149 35.98 11.11 1.00
C GLU A 149 36.03 11.76 -0.39
N SER A 150 36.31 10.97 -1.44
CA SER A 150 36.37 11.49 -2.81
C SER A 150 35.03 12.08 -3.25
N LEU A 151 33.91 11.43 -2.89
CA LEU A 151 32.59 11.97 -3.19
C LEU A 151 32.33 13.29 -2.45
N LEU A 152 32.71 13.41 -1.18
CA LEU A 152 32.54 14.67 -0.44
C LEU A 152 33.35 15.81 -1.05
N ASP A 153 34.61 15.55 -1.43
CA ASP A 153 35.46 16.54 -2.07
C ASP A 153 34.86 16.98 -3.41
N GLU A 154 34.41 16.04 -4.24
CA GLU A 154 33.73 16.33 -5.50
C GLU A 154 32.46 17.16 -5.32
N LEU A 155 31.60 16.80 -4.35
CA LEU A 155 30.36 17.53 -4.08
C LEU A 155 30.63 18.95 -3.58
N ASN A 156 31.64 19.12 -2.73
CA ASN A 156 32.05 20.44 -2.25
C ASN A 156 32.65 21.30 -3.36
N GLU A 157 33.45 20.71 -4.26
CA GLU A 157 34.02 21.44 -5.40
C GLU A 157 32.93 21.87 -6.40
N GLN A 158 31.93 21.01 -6.67
CA GLN A 158 30.79 21.33 -7.54
C GLN A 158 30.00 22.57 -7.09
N ILE A 159 29.89 22.80 -5.78
CA ILE A 159 29.11 23.91 -5.21
C ILE A 159 29.96 25.08 -4.71
N LYS A 160 31.29 24.99 -4.80
CA LYS A 160 32.23 25.97 -4.24
C LYS A 160 32.01 27.40 -4.76
N ASN A 161 31.60 27.53 -6.02
CA ASN A 161 31.35 28.82 -6.67
C ASN A 161 29.85 29.13 -6.78
N ILE A 162 29.00 28.43 -6.02
CA ILE A 162 27.56 28.61 -6.00
C ILE A 162 27.16 29.16 -4.63
N ASP A 163 26.55 30.34 -4.62
CA ASP A 163 26.06 30.96 -3.38
C ASP A 163 24.73 30.32 -2.96
N LEU A 164 24.83 29.29 -2.11
CA LEU A 164 23.67 28.59 -1.54
C LEU A 164 23.39 29.14 -0.13
N PRO A 165 22.21 29.75 0.14
CA PRO A 165 21.86 30.28 1.45
C PRO A 165 21.51 29.15 2.44
N ILE A 166 22.53 28.50 3.00
CA ILE A 166 22.42 27.39 3.95
C ILE A 166 22.57 27.92 5.38
N ALA A 167 21.57 27.66 6.23
CA ALA A 167 21.62 27.88 7.67
C ALA A 167 21.82 26.54 8.39
N GLU A 168 23.04 26.31 8.87
CA GLU A 168 23.42 25.12 9.65
C GLU A 168 23.03 25.29 11.14
N GLY A 169 22.84 24.18 11.85
CA GLY A 169 22.39 24.16 13.25
C GLY A 169 20.91 24.50 13.47
N VAL A 170 20.10 24.56 12.41
CA VAL A 170 18.68 24.94 12.48
C VAL A 170 17.79 23.71 12.31
N VAL A 171 17.08 23.34 13.37
CA VAL A 171 16.18 22.19 13.43
C VAL A 171 14.74 22.64 13.24
N ALA A 172 14.09 22.17 12.18
CA ALA A 172 12.66 22.41 11.97
C ALA A 172 11.81 21.49 12.85
N GLU A 173 10.97 22.06 13.70
CA GLU A 173 10.17 21.33 14.68
C GLU A 173 8.73 21.08 14.21
N LYS A 174 8.17 22.03 13.46
CA LYS A 174 6.78 22.05 13.01
C LYS A 174 6.58 22.95 11.78
N ILE A 175 5.69 22.54 10.87
CA ILE A 175 5.18 23.38 9.78
C ILE A 175 3.70 23.69 10.02
N GLU A 176 3.33 24.97 9.95
CA GLU A 176 1.95 25.44 10.02
C GLU A 176 1.57 26.22 8.75
N LYS A 177 0.37 25.97 8.21
CA LYS A 177 -0.18 26.78 7.12
C LYS A 177 -0.90 28.01 7.69
N LYS A 178 -0.52 29.21 7.24
CA LYS A 178 -1.12 30.50 7.64
C LYS A 178 -1.55 31.27 6.39
N GLY A 179 -2.84 31.16 6.04
CA GLY A 179 -3.35 31.76 4.81
C GLY A 179 -2.64 31.19 3.58
N ASP A 180 -1.95 32.05 2.84
CA ASP A 180 -1.27 31.71 1.58
C ASP A 180 0.21 31.31 1.72
N HIS A 181 0.76 31.32 2.94
CA HIS A 181 2.14 30.91 3.22
C HIS A 181 2.21 29.89 4.36
N PHE A 182 3.42 29.41 4.61
CA PHE A 182 3.78 28.52 5.70
C PHE A 182 4.67 29.22 6.70
N GLU A 183 4.47 28.92 7.97
CA GLU A 183 5.38 29.23 9.06
C GLU A 183 6.08 27.94 9.49
N ILE A 184 7.42 27.97 9.47
CA ILE A 184 8.29 26.86 9.84
C ILE A 184 8.94 27.23 11.15
N ILE A 185 8.46 26.61 12.22
CA ILE A 185 8.93 26.82 13.58
C ILE A 185 10.20 25.98 13.75
N THR A 186 11.28 26.64 14.16
CA THR A 186 12.57 26.01 14.43
C THR A 186 12.95 26.18 15.89
N ASN A 187 14.06 25.57 16.31
CA ASN A 187 14.62 25.73 17.65
C ASN A 187 14.97 27.20 18.00
N ASP A 188 15.29 28.03 17.01
CA ASP A 188 15.78 29.39 17.26
C ASP A 188 14.77 30.46 16.80
N THR A 189 14.27 30.33 15.57
CA THR A 189 13.45 31.37 14.90
C THR A 189 12.33 30.76 14.05
N THR A 190 11.43 31.59 13.55
CA THR A 190 10.37 31.14 12.62
C THR A 190 10.66 31.67 11.23
N PHE A 191 10.65 30.79 10.24
CA PHE A 191 10.80 31.14 8.82
C PHE A 191 9.47 31.12 8.10
N LYS A 192 9.30 32.00 7.11
CA LYS A 192 8.10 32.04 6.26
C LYS A 192 8.42 31.62 4.83
N SER A 193 7.50 30.90 4.20
CA SER A 193 7.66 30.46 2.81
C SER A 193 6.35 30.16 2.09
N LEU A 194 6.30 30.35 0.78
CA LEU A 194 5.17 29.93 -0.07
C LEU A 194 5.16 28.41 -0.33
N ARG A 195 6.33 27.79 -0.45
CA ARG A 195 6.51 26.33 -0.61
C ARG A 195 7.54 25.79 0.35
N VAL A 196 7.36 24.54 0.79
CA VAL A 196 8.34 23.85 1.64
C VAL A 196 8.78 22.56 0.98
N VAL A 197 10.08 22.34 0.88
CA VAL A 197 10.69 21.10 0.36
C VAL A 197 11.40 20.39 1.51
N LEU A 198 10.88 19.24 1.90
CA LEU A 198 11.41 18.36 2.94
C LEU A 198 12.45 17.40 2.34
N ALA A 199 13.72 17.72 2.55
CA ALA A 199 14.91 16.95 2.15
C ALA A 199 15.65 16.34 3.36
N ILE A 200 14.92 16.05 4.45
CA ILE A 200 15.49 15.64 5.75
C ILE A 200 16.00 14.19 5.79
N GLY A 201 15.71 13.38 4.76
CA GLY A 201 16.14 11.98 4.67
C GLY A 201 15.63 11.09 5.80
N LYS A 202 16.26 9.91 5.98
CA LYS A 202 15.96 8.96 7.08
C LYS A 202 17.07 8.86 8.11
N SER A 203 18.17 9.58 7.90
CA SER A 203 19.45 9.31 8.56
C SER A 203 19.62 9.94 9.95
N GLY A 204 18.64 10.71 10.42
CA GLY A 204 18.72 11.56 11.62
C GLY A 204 18.76 10.79 12.94
N ASN A 205 17.72 10.04 13.28
CA ASN A 205 17.57 9.43 14.61
C ASN A 205 17.95 7.96 14.58
N ALA A 206 19.00 7.56 15.28
CA ALA A 206 19.27 6.15 15.55
C ALA A 206 18.16 5.59 16.46
N ARG A 207 17.79 4.32 16.26
CA ARG A 207 16.96 3.62 17.26
C ARG A 207 17.75 3.49 18.56
N THR A 208 17.03 3.56 19.67
CA THR A 208 17.53 3.26 21.01
C THR A 208 17.22 1.81 21.38
N LEU A 209 18.06 1.24 22.23
CA LEU A 209 17.90 -0.05 22.89
C LEU A 209 16.97 0.06 24.10
N ASP A 210 16.81 1.27 24.66
CA ASP A 210 16.00 1.58 25.83
C ASP A 210 16.43 0.77 27.06
N ILE A 211 17.75 0.68 27.29
CA ILE A 211 18.36 -0.09 28.38
C ILE A 211 19.29 0.77 29.24
N PRO A 212 19.57 0.37 30.50
CA PRO A 212 20.59 1.01 31.31
C PRO A 212 21.97 0.99 30.63
N GLY A 213 22.64 2.14 30.64
CA GLY A 213 24.01 2.32 30.12
C GLY A 213 24.12 2.53 28.61
N GLU A 214 23.01 2.65 27.89
CA GLU A 214 23.03 2.99 26.46
C GLU A 214 23.67 4.35 26.17
N ASP A 215 23.58 5.32 27.09
CA ASP A 215 24.14 6.66 26.93
C ASP A 215 25.63 6.75 27.29
N LEU A 216 26.29 5.63 27.59
CA LEU A 216 27.71 5.63 27.94
C LEU A 216 28.59 6.07 26.75
N PRO A 217 29.70 6.79 26.98
CA PRO A 217 30.58 7.30 25.91
C PRO A 217 31.16 6.22 24.99
N LYS A 218 31.20 4.97 25.45
CA LYS A 218 31.65 3.80 24.68
C LYS A 218 30.61 3.26 23.69
N VAL A 219 29.38 3.80 23.71
CA VAL A 219 28.27 3.34 22.88
C VAL A 219 28.11 4.27 21.67
N PHE A 220 28.31 3.70 20.51
CA PHE A 220 28.26 4.39 19.23
C PHE A 220 27.09 3.83 18.42
N ASN A 221 26.27 4.71 17.85
CA ASN A 221 25.21 4.30 16.93
C ASN A 221 25.64 4.32 15.45
N ARG A 222 26.92 4.62 15.21
CA ARG A 222 27.53 4.80 13.88
C ARG A 222 29.00 4.40 13.94
N LEU A 223 29.49 3.81 12.85
CA LEU A 223 30.92 3.61 12.63
C LEU A 223 31.45 4.77 11.78
N ILE A 224 32.40 5.54 12.31
CA ILE A 224 33.02 6.68 11.62
C ILE A 224 34.37 6.27 11.05
N ASP A 225 35.30 5.81 11.87
CA ASP A 225 36.59 5.27 11.44
C ASP A 225 36.81 3.89 12.10
N PRO A 226 36.95 2.79 11.33
CA PRO A 226 37.28 1.49 11.90
C PRO A 226 38.58 1.49 12.72
N GLU A 227 39.57 2.31 12.38
CA GLU A 227 40.84 2.37 13.09
C GLU A 227 40.71 2.85 14.54
N GLU A 228 39.61 3.54 14.90
CA GLU A 228 39.34 3.88 16.31
C GLU A 228 39.07 2.65 17.17
N ALA A 229 38.67 1.53 16.56
CA ALA A 229 38.47 0.26 17.23
C ALA A 229 39.76 -0.58 17.33
N LYS A 230 40.90 -0.05 16.90
CA LYS A 230 42.16 -0.78 16.88
C LYS A 230 42.58 -1.21 18.27
N ASP A 231 42.96 -2.48 18.41
CA ASP A 231 43.35 -3.11 19.68
C ASP A 231 42.25 -3.14 20.77
N GLU A 232 41.01 -2.74 20.44
CA GLU A 232 39.86 -2.73 21.36
C GLU A 232 39.00 -4.00 21.27
N ASP A 233 38.31 -4.31 22.38
CA ASP A 233 37.29 -5.36 22.44
C ASP A 233 35.91 -4.76 22.05
N VAL A 234 35.36 -5.18 20.91
CA VAL A 234 34.21 -4.53 20.28
C VAL A 234 32.96 -5.42 20.29
N LEU A 235 31.84 -4.88 20.74
CA LEU A 235 30.52 -5.50 20.56
C LEU A 235 29.72 -4.74 19.50
N VAL A 236 29.31 -5.41 18.43
CA VAL A 236 28.36 -4.87 17.45
C VAL A 236 26.98 -5.47 17.74
N VAL A 237 25.96 -4.62 17.82
CA VAL A 237 24.57 -5.02 18.09
C VAL A 237 23.71 -4.76 16.86
N GLY A 238 23.11 -5.82 16.30
CA GLY A 238 22.23 -5.71 15.14
C GLY A 238 22.38 -6.88 14.17
N GLY A 239 21.51 -6.92 13.16
CA GLY A 239 21.52 -7.99 12.16
C GLY A 239 21.01 -7.56 10.79
N GLY A 240 21.10 -6.26 10.51
CA GLY A 240 20.91 -5.68 9.19
C GLY A 240 22.26 -5.35 8.55
N ASP A 241 22.22 -4.87 7.31
CA ASP A 241 23.41 -4.63 6.48
C ASP A 241 24.44 -3.72 7.17
N SER A 242 24.00 -2.65 7.86
CA SER A 242 24.90 -1.74 8.59
C SER A 242 25.64 -2.43 9.74
N ALA A 243 25.00 -3.37 10.45
CA ALA A 243 25.67 -4.11 11.52
C ALA A 243 26.74 -5.04 10.95
N LEU A 244 26.46 -5.69 9.82
CA LEU A 244 27.42 -6.55 9.12
C LEU A 244 28.59 -5.75 8.57
N GLU A 245 28.31 -4.62 7.89
CA GLU A 245 29.35 -3.72 7.38
C GLU A 245 30.26 -3.24 8.52
N THR A 246 29.68 -2.84 9.66
CA THR A 246 30.45 -2.43 10.84
C THR A 246 31.33 -3.57 11.35
N ALA A 247 30.76 -4.76 11.58
CA ALA A 247 31.50 -5.90 12.10
C ALA A 247 32.64 -6.34 11.17
N ILE A 248 32.42 -6.34 9.86
CA ILE A 248 33.44 -6.65 8.85
C ILE A 248 34.56 -5.61 8.89
N ALA A 249 34.21 -4.32 8.95
CA ALA A 249 35.20 -3.24 8.91
C ALA A 249 36.09 -3.22 10.16
N VAL A 250 35.52 -3.43 11.36
CA VAL A 250 36.32 -3.43 12.60
C VAL A 250 37.10 -4.74 12.80
N ALA A 251 36.71 -5.85 12.16
CA ALA A 251 37.40 -7.12 12.30
C ALA A 251 38.82 -7.15 11.70
N GLU A 252 39.19 -6.14 10.92
CA GLU A 252 40.54 -6.01 10.36
C GLU A 252 41.54 -5.36 11.35
N CYS A 253 41.05 -4.54 12.29
CA CYS A 253 41.87 -3.73 13.19
C CYS A 253 41.65 -4.01 14.70
N ALA A 254 40.45 -4.45 15.09
CA ALA A 254 40.09 -4.67 16.48
C ALA A 254 40.74 -5.92 17.07
N LYS A 255 40.95 -5.92 18.40
CA LYS A 255 41.49 -7.06 19.14
C LYS A 255 40.50 -8.22 19.17
N SER A 256 39.23 -7.94 19.39
CA SER A 256 38.15 -8.93 19.29
C SER A 256 36.83 -8.30 18.87
N VAL A 257 36.02 -9.03 18.11
CA VAL A 257 34.70 -8.57 17.65
C VAL A 257 33.64 -9.60 17.98
N ALA A 258 32.61 -9.19 18.70
CA ALA A 258 31.38 -9.96 18.89
C ALA A 258 30.21 -9.29 18.16
N LEU A 259 29.39 -10.07 17.45
CA LEU A 259 28.18 -9.60 16.78
C LEU A 259 26.95 -10.22 17.45
N SER A 260 26.20 -9.41 18.20
CA SER A 260 24.96 -9.82 18.87
C SER A 260 23.74 -9.53 18.03
N TYR A 261 22.86 -10.53 17.88
CA TYR A 261 21.59 -10.35 17.21
C TYR A 261 20.45 -11.15 17.84
N ARG A 262 19.32 -10.47 18.08
CA ARG A 262 18.14 -11.03 18.75
C ARG A 262 17.41 -12.17 18.05
N LYS A 263 17.65 -12.39 16.75
CA LYS A 263 17.01 -13.48 15.99
C LYS A 263 18.00 -14.60 15.73
N SER A 264 17.48 -15.75 15.31
CA SER A 264 18.26 -16.93 14.93
C SER A 264 18.93 -16.84 13.53
N SER A 265 18.66 -15.79 12.76
CA SER A 265 19.25 -15.55 11.43
C SER A 265 19.10 -14.08 11.03
N PHE A 266 20.06 -13.55 10.27
CA PHE A 266 20.07 -12.15 9.81
C PHE A 266 18.83 -11.78 9.00
N SER A 267 18.39 -10.53 9.12
CA SER A 267 17.23 -10.03 8.39
C SER A 267 17.67 -9.25 7.15
N ARG A 268 17.73 -9.94 6.00
CA ARG A 268 18.04 -9.37 4.67
C ARG A 268 19.44 -8.73 4.53
N PRO A 269 20.53 -9.41 4.88
CA PRO A 269 21.86 -8.92 4.54
C PRO A 269 22.05 -8.92 3.02
N LYS A 270 22.90 -8.03 2.49
CA LYS A 270 23.38 -8.20 1.12
C LYS A 270 24.21 -9.49 1.07
N GLU A 271 24.01 -10.31 0.04
CA GLU A 271 24.70 -11.60 -0.13
C GLU A 271 26.22 -11.46 -0.03
N GLN A 272 26.78 -10.39 -0.60
CA GLN A 272 28.21 -10.09 -0.53
C GLN A 272 28.73 -9.89 0.90
N ASN A 273 27.95 -9.20 1.74
CA ASN A 273 28.31 -8.94 3.14
C ASN A 273 28.17 -10.21 3.98
N GLU A 274 27.15 -11.03 3.72
CA GLU A 274 26.97 -12.32 4.38
C GLU A 274 28.12 -13.28 4.09
N VAL A 275 28.56 -13.39 2.83
CA VAL A 275 29.71 -14.20 2.44
C VAL A 275 31.00 -13.73 3.14
N LYS A 276 31.26 -12.42 3.15
CA LYS A 276 32.43 -11.84 3.84
C LYS A 276 32.39 -12.08 5.34
N LEU A 277 31.25 -11.86 5.99
CA LEU A 277 31.08 -12.07 7.41
C LEU A 277 31.33 -13.54 7.78
N ASN A 278 30.71 -14.48 7.05
CA ASN A 278 30.86 -15.91 7.32
C ASN A 278 32.32 -16.36 7.23
N LYS A 279 33.06 -15.85 6.25
CA LYS A 279 34.51 -16.10 6.15
C LYS A 279 35.27 -15.61 7.39
N LEU A 280 34.98 -14.40 7.88
CA LEU A 280 35.61 -13.87 9.10
C LEU A 280 35.21 -14.63 10.37
N VAL A 281 33.99 -15.16 10.42
CA VAL A 281 33.54 -16.04 11.50
C VAL A 281 34.28 -17.39 11.46
N GLU A 282 34.44 -17.99 10.29
CA GLU A 282 35.23 -19.22 10.10
C GLU A 282 36.72 -19.03 10.45
N GLU A 283 37.28 -17.86 10.15
CA GLU A 283 38.64 -17.46 10.56
C GLU A 283 38.76 -17.15 12.06
N GLY A 284 37.65 -17.15 12.82
CA GLY A 284 37.63 -16.87 14.25
C GLY A 284 37.79 -15.38 14.62
N LYS A 285 37.75 -14.48 13.65
CA LYS A 285 37.88 -13.03 13.85
C LYS A 285 36.61 -12.38 14.41
N ILE A 286 35.45 -12.98 14.12
CA ILE A 286 34.15 -12.49 14.61
C ILE A 286 33.43 -13.60 15.37
N LYS A 287 33.04 -13.31 16.61
CA LYS A 287 32.18 -14.18 17.43
C LYS A 287 30.71 -13.84 17.20
N LEU A 288 29.96 -14.73 16.58
CA LEU A 288 28.55 -14.53 16.27
C LEU A 288 27.63 -15.02 17.40
N LEU A 289 26.76 -14.15 17.90
CA LEU A 289 25.87 -14.40 19.04
C LEU A 289 24.40 -14.20 18.63
N PHE A 290 23.80 -15.25 18.06
CA PHE A 290 22.37 -15.25 17.73
C PHE A 290 21.48 -15.47 18.95
N GLU A 291 20.22 -15.06 18.80
CA GLU A 291 19.19 -15.18 19.85
C GLU A 291 19.63 -14.53 21.18
N THR A 292 20.39 -13.43 21.07
CA THR A 292 20.83 -12.64 22.23
C THR A 292 20.20 -11.25 22.25
N ASN A 293 19.75 -10.81 23.42
CA ASN A 293 19.26 -9.44 23.64
C ASN A 293 20.16 -8.73 24.66
N ILE A 294 20.42 -7.45 24.46
CA ILE A 294 21.17 -6.64 25.43
C ILE A 294 20.25 -6.32 26.61
N LYS A 295 20.72 -6.54 27.83
CA LYS A 295 20.01 -6.19 29.07
C LYS A 295 20.51 -4.88 29.67
N GLU A 296 21.83 -4.71 29.74
CA GLU A 296 22.51 -3.58 30.35
C GLU A 296 23.91 -3.42 29.75
N ILE A 297 24.36 -2.18 29.59
CA ILE A 297 25.74 -1.84 29.22
C ILE A 297 26.41 -1.23 30.45
N LYS A 298 27.54 -1.80 30.86
CA LYS A 298 28.38 -1.28 31.95
C LYS A 298 29.64 -0.62 31.36
N GLU A 299 30.40 0.06 32.21
CA GLU A 299 31.62 0.78 31.82
C GLU A 299 32.64 -0.12 31.10
N SER A 300 32.81 -1.37 31.53
CA SER A 300 33.80 -2.32 30.97
C SER A 300 33.21 -3.61 30.40
N SER A 301 31.88 -3.79 30.47
CA SER A 301 31.23 -5.03 30.03
C SER A 301 29.80 -4.79 29.55
N VAL A 302 29.21 -5.78 28.88
CA VAL A 302 27.81 -5.79 28.47
C VAL A 302 27.14 -7.08 28.95
N VAL A 303 25.95 -6.96 29.53
CA VAL A 303 25.13 -8.10 29.95
C VAL A 303 24.12 -8.43 28.85
N LEU A 304 24.24 -9.63 28.31
CA LEU A 304 23.35 -10.22 27.31
C LEU A 304 22.41 -11.24 27.95
N LEU A 305 21.22 -11.41 27.39
CA LEU A 305 20.33 -12.53 27.67
C LEU A 305 20.30 -13.46 26.46
N ASP A 306 20.58 -14.75 26.68
CA ASP A 306 20.43 -15.76 25.64
C ASP A 306 18.96 -16.21 25.43
N LYS A 307 18.76 -17.18 24.54
CA LYS A 307 17.43 -17.75 24.24
C LYS A 307 16.71 -18.34 25.46
N GLU A 308 17.45 -18.69 26.52
CA GLU A 308 16.95 -19.27 27.78
C GLU A 308 16.83 -18.22 28.89
N ASN A 309 17.01 -16.93 28.56
CA ASN A 309 17.13 -15.80 29.49
C ASN A 309 18.27 -15.94 30.50
N LYS A 310 19.32 -16.70 30.15
CA LYS A 310 20.52 -16.76 30.96
C LYS A 310 21.40 -15.55 30.66
N GLU A 311 21.93 -14.95 31.73
CA GLU A 311 22.84 -13.82 31.62
C GLU A 311 24.23 -14.27 31.15
N ILE A 312 24.73 -13.58 30.14
CA ILE A 312 26.09 -13.71 29.61
C ILE A 312 26.72 -12.34 29.69
N GLU A 313 27.74 -12.18 30.53
CA GLU A 313 28.53 -10.95 30.60
C GLU A 313 29.72 -11.06 29.65
N LEU A 314 29.93 -10.03 28.83
CA LEU A 314 31.04 -9.93 27.90
C LEU A 314 31.82 -8.66 28.18
N ASP A 315 33.13 -8.79 28.38
CA ASP A 315 34.03 -7.65 28.46
C ASP A 315 34.10 -6.95 27.10
N ASN A 316 34.09 -5.62 27.13
CA ASN A 316 34.23 -4.82 25.93
C ASN A 316 34.69 -3.39 26.25
N SER A 317 35.40 -2.79 25.32
CA SER A 317 35.77 -1.38 25.36
C SER A 317 34.82 -0.51 24.54
N MET A 318 34.23 -1.06 23.47
CA MET A 318 33.33 -0.32 22.57
C MET A 318 32.06 -1.10 22.25
N VAL A 319 30.95 -0.38 22.06
CA VAL A 319 29.68 -0.93 21.57
C VAL A 319 29.24 -0.17 20.32
N PHE A 320 28.98 -0.86 19.22
CA PHE A 320 28.29 -0.30 18.06
C PHE A 320 26.83 -0.77 18.02
N SER A 321 25.89 0.10 18.43
CA SER A 321 24.45 -0.13 18.33
C SER A 321 23.94 0.16 16.91
N MET A 322 23.95 -0.87 16.06
CA MET A 322 23.60 -0.80 14.63
C MET A 322 22.19 -1.36 14.38
N ILE A 323 21.21 -0.94 15.19
CA ILE A 323 19.83 -1.47 15.22
C ILE A 323 18.85 -0.77 14.27
N GLY A 324 19.35 0.18 13.47
CA GLY A 324 18.59 0.93 12.48
C GLY A 324 18.30 2.35 12.91
N LYS A 325 17.56 3.07 12.08
CA LYS A 325 17.19 4.47 12.29
C LYS A 325 15.67 4.61 12.27
N GLU A 326 15.14 5.60 12.95
CA GLU A 326 13.72 5.92 12.93
C GLU A 326 13.45 7.14 12.05
N LEU A 327 12.36 7.06 11.29
CA LEU A 327 11.80 8.26 10.68
C LEU A 327 11.34 9.22 11.79
N PRO A 328 11.49 10.53 11.61
CA PRO A 328 11.00 11.54 12.55
C PRO A 328 9.46 11.65 12.47
N THR A 329 8.74 10.60 12.87
CA THR A 329 7.28 10.53 12.75
C THR A 329 6.57 11.64 13.52
N ASP A 330 7.16 12.10 14.62
CA ASP A 330 6.59 13.17 15.43
C ASP A 330 6.64 14.54 14.72
N PHE A 331 7.66 14.80 13.90
CA PHE A 331 7.71 16.01 13.08
C PHE A 331 6.52 16.06 12.10
N PHE A 332 6.25 14.94 11.42
CA PHE A 332 5.12 14.83 10.48
C PHE A 332 3.78 14.97 11.20
N LYS A 333 3.60 14.30 12.35
CA LYS A 333 2.39 14.41 13.17
C LYS A 333 2.14 15.83 13.66
N ARG A 334 3.16 16.50 14.22
CA ARG A 334 3.06 17.90 14.66
C ARG A 334 2.71 18.84 13.50
N SER A 335 3.20 18.55 12.30
CA SER A 335 2.93 19.30 11.08
C SER A 335 1.61 18.92 10.38
N ASN A 336 0.82 18.01 10.96
CA ASN A 336 -0.42 17.49 10.38
C ASN A 336 -0.24 16.86 8.98
N ILE A 337 0.91 16.24 8.74
CA ILE A 337 1.22 15.47 7.55
C ILE A 337 0.85 14.00 7.81
N LYS A 338 -0.01 13.43 6.96
CA LYS A 338 -0.50 12.06 7.10
C LYS A 338 0.58 11.03 6.78
N MET A 339 0.58 9.94 7.53
CA MET A 339 1.42 8.77 7.26
C MET A 339 0.63 7.70 6.51
N GLU A 340 1.32 6.91 5.68
CA GLU A 340 0.76 5.76 4.97
C GLU A 340 0.07 4.79 5.94
N GLY A 341 -1.10 4.32 5.55
CA GLY A 341 -1.91 3.39 6.35
C GLY A 341 -2.68 4.04 7.50
N GLU A 342 -2.61 5.36 7.69
CA GLU A 342 -3.50 6.06 8.62
C GLU A 342 -4.87 6.30 7.98
N LEU A 343 -5.90 5.65 8.54
CA LEU A 343 -7.28 5.91 8.12
C LEU A 343 -7.70 7.31 8.59
N SER A 344 -7.81 8.24 7.63
CA SER A 344 -8.40 9.55 7.89
C SER A 344 -9.81 9.43 8.47
N LEU A 345 -10.26 10.44 9.21
CA LEU A 345 -11.63 10.47 9.73
C LEU A 345 -12.66 10.30 8.59
N THR A 346 -12.43 10.92 7.43
CA THR A 346 -13.29 10.75 6.25
C THR A 346 -13.33 9.29 5.80
N ALA A 347 -12.19 8.59 5.74
CA ALA A 347 -12.12 7.18 5.36
C ALA A 347 -12.85 6.28 6.38
N LYS A 348 -12.71 6.56 7.68
CA LYS A 348 -13.46 5.84 8.74
C LYS A 348 -14.97 6.02 8.58
N LEU A 349 -15.42 7.25 8.27
CA LEU A 349 -16.83 7.53 8.01
C LEU A 349 -17.33 6.87 6.71
N GLN A 350 -16.53 6.86 5.64
CA GLN A 350 -16.87 6.13 4.41
C GLN A 350 -16.96 4.61 4.64
N PHE A 351 -16.09 4.05 5.48
CA PHE A 351 -16.18 2.64 5.87
C PHE A 351 -17.44 2.36 6.69
N ALA A 352 -17.80 3.25 7.63
CA ALA A 352 -19.08 3.15 8.34
C ALA A 352 -20.27 3.24 7.37
N LEU A 353 -20.23 4.15 6.39
CA LEU A 353 -21.25 4.26 5.34
C LEU A 353 -21.41 2.95 4.55
N LEU A 354 -20.30 2.29 4.20
CA LEU A 354 -20.31 0.99 3.53
C LEU A 354 -20.98 -0.10 4.41
N LEU A 355 -20.64 -0.15 5.70
CA LEU A 355 -21.25 -1.10 6.64
C LEU A 355 -22.76 -0.85 6.80
N LEU A 356 -23.18 0.41 6.85
CA LEU A 356 -24.60 0.79 6.91
C LEU A 356 -25.33 0.39 5.62
N PHE A 357 -24.72 0.60 4.44
CA PHE A 357 -25.27 0.14 3.17
C PHE A 357 -25.40 -1.38 3.11
N ALA A 358 -24.36 -2.11 3.52
CA ALA A 358 -24.39 -3.57 3.57
C ALA A 358 -25.43 -4.10 4.57
N GLY A 359 -25.54 -3.47 5.74
CA GLY A 359 -26.55 -3.77 6.75
C GLY A 359 -27.97 -3.57 6.20
N MET A 360 -28.23 -2.43 5.56
CA MET A 360 -29.48 -2.15 4.89
C MET A 360 -29.85 -3.25 3.88
N LEU A 361 -28.93 -3.65 3.01
CA LEU A 361 -29.20 -4.68 1.98
C LEU A 361 -29.38 -6.08 2.58
N TYR A 362 -28.48 -6.50 3.46
CA TYR A 362 -28.50 -7.85 4.02
C TYR A 362 -29.71 -8.06 4.92
N PHE A 363 -29.91 -7.17 5.89
CA PHE A 363 -31.01 -7.29 6.84
C PHE A 363 -32.35 -6.95 6.18
N GLY A 364 -32.37 -6.02 5.20
CA GLY A 364 -33.55 -5.74 4.38
C GLY A 364 -33.99 -6.97 3.58
N LYS A 365 -33.05 -7.67 2.93
CA LYS A 365 -33.33 -8.94 2.24
C LYS A 365 -33.84 -10.01 3.20
N SER A 366 -33.24 -10.13 4.38
CA SER A 366 -33.67 -11.12 5.38
C SER A 366 -35.07 -10.84 5.96
N SER A 367 -35.58 -9.62 5.79
CA SER A 367 -36.90 -9.18 6.27
C SER A 367 -37.84 -8.76 5.13
N ALA A 368 -37.56 -9.20 3.91
CA ALA A 368 -38.32 -8.85 2.71
C ALA A 368 -39.83 -9.14 2.87
N ASP A 369 -40.21 -10.32 3.40
CA ASP A 369 -41.61 -10.68 3.63
C ASP A 369 -42.36 -9.65 4.49
N PHE A 370 -41.68 -9.12 5.53
CA PHE A 370 -42.27 -8.13 6.43
C PHE A 370 -42.46 -6.80 5.70
N TYR A 371 -41.44 -6.35 4.97
CA TYR A 371 -41.53 -5.12 4.19
C TYR A 371 -42.58 -5.19 3.08
N GLU A 372 -42.70 -6.33 2.39
CA GLU A 372 -43.75 -6.57 1.39
C GLU A 372 -45.15 -6.55 2.01
N SER A 373 -45.32 -7.15 3.20
CA SER A 373 -46.59 -7.11 3.94
C SER A 373 -46.95 -5.69 4.38
N PHE A 374 -45.96 -4.91 4.84
CA PHE A 374 -46.18 -3.58 5.43
C PHE A 374 -46.36 -2.47 4.39
N PHE A 375 -45.49 -2.41 3.38
CA PHE A 375 -45.56 -1.40 2.31
C PHE A 375 -46.45 -1.83 1.13
N GLY A 376 -46.83 -3.09 1.05
CA GLY A 376 -47.52 -3.68 -0.08
C GLY A 376 -46.56 -4.11 -1.19
N LYS A 377 -46.98 -5.10 -1.97
CA LYS A 377 -46.19 -5.59 -3.10
C LYS A 377 -46.26 -4.60 -4.26
N VAL A 378 -45.12 -4.30 -4.84
CA VAL A 378 -44.98 -3.41 -5.99
C VAL A 378 -44.44 -4.22 -7.16
N ASP A 379 -45.07 -4.13 -8.33
CA ASP A 379 -44.75 -5.03 -9.46
C ASP A 379 -44.01 -4.34 -10.62
N SER A 380 -43.68 -3.04 -10.49
CA SER A 380 -42.91 -2.33 -11.53
C SER A 380 -42.19 -1.10 -10.98
N TRP A 381 -41.09 -0.71 -11.62
CA TRP A 381 -40.36 0.53 -11.29
C TRP A 381 -41.26 1.78 -11.31
N GLY A 382 -42.18 1.87 -12.27
CA GLY A 382 -43.15 2.97 -12.32
C GLY A 382 -43.99 3.08 -11.03
N LYS A 383 -44.51 1.94 -10.55
CA LYS A 383 -45.25 1.89 -9.28
C LYS A 383 -44.38 2.17 -8.05
N VAL A 384 -43.11 1.80 -8.08
CA VAL A 384 -42.15 2.12 -7.00
C VAL A 384 -41.98 3.62 -6.89
N PHE A 385 -41.72 4.31 -8.01
CA PHE A 385 -41.57 5.76 -8.01
C PHE A 385 -42.85 6.49 -7.59
N THR A 386 -44.03 6.05 -8.06
CA THR A 386 -45.30 6.65 -7.62
C THR A 386 -45.57 6.41 -6.14
N SER A 387 -45.20 5.23 -5.61
CA SER A 387 -45.36 4.91 -4.19
C SER A 387 -44.45 5.79 -3.33
N ILE A 388 -43.16 5.92 -3.68
CA ILE A 388 -42.20 6.77 -2.95
C ILE A 388 -42.62 8.26 -3.00
N CYS A 389 -43.26 8.71 -4.08
CA CYS A 389 -43.78 10.08 -4.17
C CYS A 389 -45.12 10.28 -3.44
N SER A 390 -45.72 9.22 -2.89
CA SER A 390 -47.00 9.29 -2.19
C SER A 390 -46.85 9.66 -0.71
N GLY A 391 -47.78 10.44 -0.16
CA GLY A 391 -47.81 10.75 1.27
C GLY A 391 -48.04 9.51 2.16
N GLU A 392 -48.75 8.50 1.64
CA GLU A 392 -49.02 7.25 2.36
C GLU A 392 -47.74 6.46 2.64
N PHE A 393 -46.84 6.39 1.66
CA PHE A 393 -45.55 5.73 1.83
C PHE A 393 -44.73 6.36 2.96
N TRP A 394 -44.62 7.70 2.97
CA TRP A 394 -43.85 8.41 3.98
C TRP A 394 -44.48 8.33 5.37
N TYR A 395 -45.81 8.35 5.45
CA TYR A 395 -46.52 8.10 6.70
C TYR A 395 -46.17 6.71 7.26
N LYS A 396 -46.30 5.66 6.45
CA LYS A 396 -45.93 4.29 6.83
C LYS A 396 -44.45 4.17 7.21
N PHE A 397 -43.57 4.81 6.45
CA PHE A 397 -42.13 4.80 6.69
C PHE A 397 -41.78 5.43 8.04
N VAL A 398 -42.37 6.58 8.39
CA VAL A 398 -42.12 7.26 9.67
C VAL A 398 -42.75 6.50 10.84
N SER A 399 -43.90 5.85 10.66
CA SER A 399 -44.54 5.04 11.71
C SER A 399 -43.89 3.67 11.92
N LEU A 400 -43.00 3.25 11.01
CA LEU A 400 -42.42 1.91 11.03
C LEU A 400 -41.65 1.56 12.33
N PRO A 401 -40.88 2.46 12.97
CA PRO A 401 -40.23 2.17 14.24
C PRO A 401 -41.21 1.79 15.35
N GLU A 402 -42.35 2.47 15.42
CA GLU A 402 -43.39 2.19 16.41
C GLU A 402 -44.00 0.81 16.20
N VAL A 403 -44.28 0.45 14.93
CA VAL A 403 -44.79 -0.87 14.56
C VAL A 403 -43.76 -1.97 14.87
N LEU A 404 -42.48 -1.74 14.56
CA LEU A 404 -41.42 -2.69 14.85
C LEU A 404 -41.20 -2.89 16.36
N PHE A 405 -41.21 -1.79 17.13
CA PHE A 405 -41.06 -1.82 18.58
C PHE A 405 -42.24 -2.53 19.24
N SER A 406 -43.48 -2.21 18.86
CA SER A 406 -44.67 -2.91 19.38
C SER A 406 -44.68 -4.40 19.03
N ALA A 407 -44.22 -4.77 17.83
CA ALA A 407 -44.11 -6.17 17.44
C ALA A 407 -43.02 -6.93 18.22
N LEU A 408 -41.88 -6.29 18.50
CA LEU A 408 -40.76 -6.88 19.25
C LEU A 408 -41.11 -7.19 20.70
N PHE A 409 -41.98 -6.39 21.31
CA PHE A 409 -42.35 -6.50 22.73
C PHE A 409 -43.78 -7.04 22.96
N SER A 410 -44.44 -7.57 21.92
CA SER A 410 -45.75 -8.20 22.09
C SER A 410 -45.63 -9.66 22.56
N ASP A 411 -46.49 -10.06 23.50
CA ASP A 411 -46.57 -11.44 24.04
C ASP A 411 -46.97 -12.50 22.98
N SER A 412 -47.35 -12.05 21.77
CA SER A 412 -47.88 -12.88 20.69
C SER A 412 -46.82 -13.42 19.71
N VAL A 413 -45.58 -12.90 19.76
CA VAL A 413 -44.54 -13.25 18.78
C VAL A 413 -43.70 -14.43 19.27
N ARG A 414 -43.81 -15.56 18.57
CA ARG A 414 -42.96 -16.74 18.81
C ARG A 414 -41.48 -16.39 18.60
N ILE A 415 -40.60 -16.91 19.44
CA ILE A 415 -39.14 -16.67 19.45
C ILE A 415 -38.50 -16.77 18.05
N TRP A 416 -38.96 -17.69 17.20
CA TRP A 416 -38.45 -17.90 15.84
C TRP A 416 -38.78 -16.78 14.83
N ASN A 417 -39.82 -15.99 15.08
CA ASN A 417 -40.24 -14.88 14.21
C ASN A 417 -39.64 -13.52 14.63
N VAL A 418 -39.09 -13.43 15.85
CA VAL A 418 -38.45 -12.21 16.38
C VAL A 418 -37.31 -11.74 15.48
N THR A 419 -36.56 -12.68 14.90
CA THR A 419 -35.44 -12.41 13.98
C THR A 419 -35.86 -11.56 12.78
N LYS A 420 -37.08 -11.72 12.25
CA LYS A 420 -37.56 -10.93 11.10
C LYS A 420 -37.73 -9.46 11.49
N TYR A 421 -38.29 -9.18 12.68
CA TYR A 421 -38.49 -7.82 13.19
C TYR A 421 -37.17 -7.16 13.61
N ILE A 422 -36.25 -7.92 14.22
CA ILE A 422 -34.88 -7.45 14.52
C ILE A 422 -34.18 -7.05 13.22
N ASN A 423 -34.21 -7.91 12.21
CA ASN A 423 -33.58 -7.63 10.91
C ASN A 423 -34.24 -6.44 10.21
N ALA A 424 -35.57 -6.32 10.24
CA ALA A 424 -36.26 -5.15 9.73
C ALA A 424 -35.83 -3.86 10.44
N THR A 425 -35.72 -3.90 11.77
CA THR A 425 -35.27 -2.78 12.61
C THR A 425 -33.85 -2.35 12.25
N ILE A 426 -32.93 -3.30 12.17
CA ILE A 426 -31.54 -3.02 11.78
C ILE A 426 -31.50 -2.42 10.38
N ALA A 427 -32.26 -2.96 9.43
CA ALA A 427 -32.31 -2.45 8.05
C ALA A 427 -32.83 -1.00 7.98
N TYR A 428 -33.88 -0.66 8.74
CA TYR A 428 -34.46 0.67 8.78
C TYR A 428 -33.49 1.71 9.35
N PHE A 429 -32.90 1.45 10.52
CA PHE A 429 -31.93 2.37 11.11
C PHE A 429 -30.64 2.46 10.28
N SER A 430 -30.23 1.36 9.65
CA SER A 430 -29.10 1.38 8.71
C SER A 430 -29.39 2.25 7.49
N PHE A 431 -30.61 2.22 6.95
CA PHE A 431 -31.03 3.09 5.85
C PHE A 431 -30.99 4.57 6.25
N ILE A 432 -31.55 4.95 7.41
CA ILE A 432 -31.54 6.34 7.88
C ILE A 432 -30.11 6.82 8.10
N ALA A 433 -29.30 6.06 8.82
CA ALA A 433 -27.92 6.42 9.09
C ALA A 433 -27.09 6.49 7.80
N PHE A 434 -27.31 5.57 6.85
CA PHE A 434 -26.70 5.60 5.53
C PHE A 434 -27.06 6.89 4.77
N PHE A 435 -28.34 7.28 4.80
CA PHE A 435 -28.81 8.48 4.10
C PHE A 435 -28.21 9.75 4.72
N LEU A 436 -28.30 9.93 6.05
CA LEU A 436 -27.77 11.10 6.74
C LEU A 436 -26.25 11.24 6.57
N LEU A 437 -25.52 10.14 6.80
CA LEU A 437 -24.07 10.12 6.64
C LEU A 437 -23.66 10.31 5.17
N GLY A 438 -24.42 9.72 4.25
CA GLY A 438 -24.21 9.86 2.80
C GLY A 438 -24.37 11.29 2.32
N VAL A 439 -25.44 11.98 2.75
CA VAL A 439 -25.69 13.40 2.45
C VAL A 439 -24.56 14.27 3.02
N TYR A 440 -24.16 14.05 4.27
CA TYR A 440 -23.05 14.78 4.87
C TYR A 440 -21.73 14.58 4.11
N LEU A 441 -21.39 13.32 3.78
CA LEU A 441 -20.16 13.01 3.03
C LEU A 441 -20.20 13.56 1.62
N LEU A 442 -21.37 13.57 0.96
CA LEU A 442 -21.55 14.17 -0.36
C LEU A 442 -21.39 15.69 -0.31
N TYR A 443 -22.01 16.36 0.67
CA TYR A 443 -21.82 17.79 0.89
C TYR A 443 -20.35 18.14 1.13
N LYS A 444 -19.70 17.39 2.02
CA LYS A 444 -18.27 17.55 2.30
C LYS A 444 -17.41 17.35 1.04
N PHE A 445 -17.71 16.32 0.24
CA PHE A 445 -17.03 16.05 -1.02
C PHE A 445 -17.20 17.20 -2.02
N ILE A 446 -18.42 17.73 -2.19
CA ILE A 446 -18.67 18.85 -3.08
C ILE A 446 -17.92 20.10 -2.60
N ARG A 447 -17.98 20.43 -1.31
CA ARG A 447 -17.29 21.58 -0.75
C ARG A 447 -15.77 21.49 -0.89
N ASP A 448 -15.19 20.33 -0.57
CA ASP A 448 -13.74 20.16 -0.48
C ASP A 448 -13.09 19.85 -1.85
N PHE A 449 -13.80 19.19 -2.77
CA PHE A 449 -13.22 18.67 -4.02
C PHE A 449 -13.88 19.15 -5.31
N ALA A 450 -15.11 19.68 -5.31
CA ALA A 450 -15.75 20.14 -6.55
C ALA A 450 -14.93 21.19 -7.33
N PRO A 451 -14.21 22.14 -6.70
CA PRO A 451 -13.39 23.11 -7.43
C PRO A 451 -12.18 22.49 -8.14
N GLU A 452 -11.75 21.29 -7.72
CA GLU A 452 -10.51 20.65 -8.16
C GLU A 452 -10.74 19.46 -9.11
N VAL A 453 -11.99 19.19 -9.50
CA VAL A 453 -12.32 18.06 -10.39
C VAL A 453 -11.75 18.31 -11.78
N LYS A 454 -10.59 17.73 -12.05
CA LYS A 454 -9.97 17.68 -13.37
C LYS A 454 -10.51 16.49 -14.17
N LEU A 455 -10.64 16.65 -15.48
CA LEU A 455 -10.89 15.54 -16.42
C LEU A 455 -9.62 14.69 -16.53
N ASN A 456 -9.39 13.85 -15.53
CA ASN A 456 -8.28 12.93 -15.47
C ASN A 456 -8.78 11.48 -15.32
N TRP A 457 -7.84 10.54 -15.26
CA TRP A 457 -8.20 9.13 -15.09
C TRP A 457 -8.99 8.84 -13.83
N GLN A 458 -8.64 9.48 -12.70
CA GLN A 458 -9.30 9.21 -11.43
C GLN A 458 -10.79 9.58 -11.53
N THR A 459 -11.10 10.74 -12.11
CA THR A 459 -12.47 11.18 -12.38
C THR A 459 -13.21 10.19 -13.30
N PHE A 460 -12.58 9.76 -14.39
CA PHE A 460 -13.15 8.73 -15.27
C PHE A 460 -13.41 7.41 -14.54
N LYS A 461 -12.44 6.92 -13.76
CA LYS A 461 -12.53 5.68 -12.99
C LYS A 461 -13.71 5.70 -12.03
N TYR A 462 -13.86 6.77 -11.25
CA TYR A 462 -14.96 6.89 -10.30
C TYR A 462 -16.31 7.03 -11.01
N ALA A 463 -16.39 7.85 -12.07
CA ALA A 463 -17.61 7.98 -12.87
C ALA A 463 -18.04 6.65 -13.50
N TYR A 464 -17.07 5.86 -14.00
CA TYR A 464 -17.30 4.52 -14.53
C TYR A 464 -17.88 3.57 -13.47
N PHE A 465 -17.29 3.52 -12.28
CA PHE A 465 -17.78 2.67 -11.18
C PHE A 465 -19.15 3.10 -10.67
N ILE A 466 -19.40 4.40 -10.55
CA ILE A 466 -20.72 4.92 -10.15
C ILE A 466 -21.77 4.51 -11.18
N SER A 467 -21.47 4.70 -12.48
CA SER A 467 -22.39 4.35 -13.57
C SER A 467 -22.73 2.87 -13.58
N ILE A 468 -21.72 2.01 -13.43
CA ILE A 468 -21.90 0.55 -13.35
C ILE A 468 -22.65 0.15 -12.08
N GLY A 469 -22.34 0.77 -10.94
CA GLY A 469 -23.03 0.51 -9.68
C GLY A 469 -24.53 0.82 -9.77
N ILE A 470 -24.87 1.97 -10.35
CA ILE A 470 -26.27 2.36 -10.60
C ILE A 470 -26.93 1.37 -11.56
N PHE A 471 -26.26 1.03 -12.66
CA PHE A 471 -26.78 0.06 -13.63
C PHE A 471 -27.06 -1.30 -12.98
N PHE A 472 -26.11 -1.84 -12.20
CA PHE A 472 -26.29 -3.11 -11.50
C PHE A 472 -27.38 -3.05 -10.46
N ALA A 473 -27.53 -1.94 -9.73
CA ALA A 473 -28.65 -1.77 -8.82
C ALA A 473 -29.97 -1.91 -9.59
N VAL A 474 -30.13 -1.19 -10.70
CA VAL A 474 -31.37 -1.25 -11.52
C VAL A 474 -31.63 -2.66 -12.05
N VAL A 475 -30.63 -3.34 -12.63
CA VAL A 475 -30.78 -4.69 -13.19
C VAL A 475 -30.99 -5.74 -12.10
N PHE A 476 -30.28 -5.64 -10.98
CA PHE A 476 -30.39 -6.59 -9.88
C PHE A 476 -31.74 -6.46 -9.17
N PHE A 477 -32.14 -5.26 -8.77
CA PHE A 477 -33.44 -5.05 -8.14
C PHE A 477 -34.59 -5.33 -9.12
N GLY A 478 -34.44 -4.87 -10.37
CA GLY A 478 -35.32 -5.14 -11.51
C GLY A 478 -35.62 -6.63 -11.67
N GLY A 479 -34.59 -7.45 -11.87
CA GLY A 479 -34.78 -8.89 -12.08
C GLY A 479 -35.16 -9.64 -10.80
N ARG A 480 -34.62 -9.27 -9.62
CA ARG A 480 -34.79 -10.05 -8.38
C ARG A 480 -36.16 -9.87 -7.74
N TYR A 481 -36.72 -8.66 -7.79
CA TYR A 481 -37.99 -8.32 -7.15
C TYR A 481 -39.14 -8.17 -8.14
N TYR A 482 -38.85 -7.77 -9.37
CA TYR A 482 -39.88 -7.48 -10.38
C TYR A 482 -39.85 -8.43 -11.59
N GLY A 483 -38.87 -9.35 -11.67
CA GLY A 483 -38.72 -10.25 -12.83
C GLY A 483 -38.41 -9.52 -14.15
N ILE A 484 -37.94 -8.27 -14.08
CA ILE A 484 -37.66 -7.45 -15.26
C ILE A 484 -36.29 -7.81 -15.80
N GLU A 485 -36.25 -8.30 -17.04
CA GLU A 485 -35.02 -8.52 -17.79
C GLU A 485 -34.74 -7.34 -18.73
N LEU A 486 -33.63 -6.65 -18.49
CA LEU A 486 -33.22 -5.54 -19.35
C LEU A 486 -32.67 -6.09 -20.66
N LEU A 487 -33.28 -5.67 -21.79
CA LEU A 487 -32.99 -6.17 -23.15
C LEU A 487 -33.18 -7.69 -23.31
N GLY A 488 -34.06 -8.32 -22.51
CA GLY A 488 -34.29 -9.77 -22.56
C GLY A 488 -33.04 -10.58 -22.16
N LYS A 489 -32.17 -9.98 -21.34
CA LYS A 489 -30.96 -10.60 -20.82
C LYS A 489 -31.03 -10.72 -19.32
N SER A 490 -30.55 -11.86 -18.84
CA SER A 490 -30.46 -12.15 -17.40
C SER A 490 -29.45 -11.24 -16.72
N GLN A 491 -29.52 -11.18 -15.38
CA GLN A 491 -28.57 -10.43 -14.57
C GLN A 491 -27.12 -10.94 -14.75
N GLY A 492 -26.96 -12.26 -14.98
CA GLY A 492 -25.66 -12.89 -15.19
C GLY A 492 -24.95 -12.39 -16.44
N PHE A 493 -25.68 -12.17 -17.54
CA PHE A 493 -25.14 -11.62 -18.78
C PHE A 493 -24.52 -10.24 -18.57
N TRP A 494 -25.24 -9.35 -17.88
CA TRP A 494 -24.76 -8.00 -17.59
C TRP A 494 -23.56 -8.03 -16.64
N TYR A 495 -23.56 -8.95 -15.67
CA TYR A 495 -22.44 -9.14 -14.75
C TYR A 495 -21.17 -9.50 -15.49
N THR A 496 -21.19 -10.56 -16.29
CA THR A 496 -19.99 -11.02 -17.03
C THR A 496 -19.56 -10.03 -18.11
N GLY A 497 -20.50 -9.34 -18.75
CA GLY A 497 -20.22 -8.29 -19.73
C GLY A 497 -19.47 -7.09 -19.14
N PHE A 498 -19.99 -6.47 -18.08
CA PHE A 498 -19.32 -5.32 -17.44
C PHE A 498 -18.03 -5.72 -16.73
N TYR A 499 -17.95 -6.95 -16.19
CA TYR A 499 -16.72 -7.46 -15.61
C TYR A 499 -15.62 -7.57 -16.69
N SER A 500 -15.98 -8.11 -17.87
CA SER A 500 -15.08 -8.19 -19.03
C SER A 500 -14.67 -6.80 -19.54
N LEU A 501 -15.62 -5.87 -19.62
CA LEU A 501 -15.35 -4.48 -20.00
C LEU A 501 -14.39 -3.79 -19.02
N THR A 502 -14.56 -4.04 -17.72
CA THR A 502 -13.69 -3.50 -16.67
C THR A 502 -12.25 -4.01 -16.83
N ILE A 503 -12.07 -5.32 -16.98
CA ILE A 503 -10.73 -5.90 -17.20
C ILE A 503 -10.09 -5.37 -18.48
N LEU A 504 -10.87 -5.18 -19.55
CA LEU A 504 -10.38 -4.59 -20.80
C LEU A 504 -9.91 -3.14 -20.59
N ILE A 505 -10.76 -2.26 -20.06
CA ILE A 505 -10.45 -0.83 -19.89
C ILE A 505 -9.24 -0.64 -18.98
N PHE A 506 -9.22 -1.29 -17.81
CA PHE A 506 -8.15 -1.14 -16.83
C PHE A 506 -6.88 -1.89 -17.27
N GLY A 507 -7.03 -3.02 -17.96
CA GLY A 507 -5.89 -3.75 -18.53
C GLY A 507 -5.18 -2.99 -19.64
N LEU A 508 -5.92 -2.36 -20.57
CA LEU A 508 -5.35 -1.49 -21.61
C LEU A 508 -4.58 -0.31 -20.98
N ARG A 509 -5.13 0.30 -19.93
CA ARG A 509 -4.42 1.34 -19.17
C ARG A 509 -3.14 0.79 -18.53
N ARG A 510 -3.21 -0.34 -17.84
CA ARG A 510 -2.04 -0.96 -17.19
C ARG A 510 -0.90 -1.16 -18.18
N MET A 511 -1.21 -1.67 -19.38
CA MET A 511 -0.22 -1.86 -20.45
C MET A 511 0.35 -0.56 -20.99
N LYS A 512 -0.41 0.55 -20.95
CA LYS A 512 0.06 1.88 -21.34
C LYS A 512 0.99 2.49 -20.28
N ILE A 513 0.67 2.34 -19.00
CA ILE A 513 1.45 2.92 -17.88
C ILE A 513 2.75 2.15 -17.66
N LYS A 514 2.71 0.82 -17.72
CA LYS A 514 3.87 -0.05 -17.49
C LYS A 514 4.15 -0.88 -18.74
N PRO A 515 4.86 -0.34 -19.76
CA PRO A 515 4.99 -0.95 -21.08
C PRO A 515 6.03 -2.10 -21.13
N THR A 516 6.10 -2.95 -20.11
CA THR A 516 7.02 -4.10 -20.09
C THR A 516 6.44 -5.28 -20.87
N ARG A 517 7.32 -6.12 -21.45
CA ARG A 517 6.91 -7.33 -22.19
C ARG A 517 6.09 -8.28 -21.32
N TYR A 518 6.48 -8.44 -20.06
CA TYR A 518 5.77 -9.29 -19.10
C TYR A 518 4.33 -8.80 -18.87
N ILE A 519 4.15 -7.51 -18.55
CA ILE A 519 2.83 -6.93 -18.23
C ILE A 519 1.90 -7.00 -19.45
N LYS A 520 2.43 -6.74 -20.66
CA LYS A 520 1.64 -6.87 -21.90
C LYS A 520 1.12 -8.29 -22.11
N LEU A 521 1.98 -9.30 -21.99
CA LEU A 521 1.58 -10.70 -22.16
C LEU A 521 0.60 -11.15 -21.08
N GLN A 522 0.88 -10.85 -19.81
CA GLN A 522 0.03 -11.20 -18.69
C GLN A 522 -1.36 -10.57 -18.82
N THR A 523 -1.41 -9.27 -19.05
CA THR A 523 -2.68 -8.53 -19.13
C THR A 523 -3.48 -8.94 -20.35
N SER A 524 -2.82 -9.22 -21.48
CA SER A 524 -3.50 -9.74 -22.68
C SER A 524 -4.11 -11.12 -22.43
N ALA A 525 -3.38 -12.03 -21.75
CA ALA A 525 -3.91 -13.34 -21.38
C ALA A 525 -5.15 -13.23 -20.49
N LEU A 526 -5.11 -12.36 -19.48
CA LEU A 526 -6.22 -12.10 -18.56
C LEU A 526 -7.45 -11.51 -19.28
N ILE A 527 -7.25 -10.54 -20.17
CA ILE A 527 -8.32 -9.97 -21.00
C ILE A 527 -8.94 -11.05 -21.89
N LEU A 528 -8.12 -11.87 -22.54
CA LEU A 528 -8.60 -12.94 -23.44
C LEU A 528 -9.38 -14.00 -22.67
N ILE A 529 -8.89 -14.45 -21.52
CA ILE A 529 -9.58 -15.45 -20.69
C ILE A 529 -10.87 -14.87 -20.10
N GLN A 530 -10.90 -13.59 -19.75
CA GLN A 530 -12.14 -12.98 -19.28
C GLN A 530 -13.17 -12.82 -20.41
N ALA A 531 -12.75 -12.33 -21.57
CA ALA A 531 -13.67 -12.03 -22.67
C ALA A 531 -14.15 -13.29 -23.39
N LEU A 532 -13.27 -14.25 -23.66
CA LEU A 532 -13.61 -15.43 -24.47
C LEU A 532 -14.34 -16.50 -23.66
N PRO A 533 -13.70 -17.27 -22.76
CA PRO A 533 -14.36 -18.37 -22.07
C PRO A 533 -15.33 -17.93 -20.97
N LEU A 534 -15.21 -16.72 -20.42
CA LEU A 534 -16.08 -16.25 -19.34
C LEU A 534 -17.17 -15.26 -19.78
N PHE A 535 -17.29 -14.95 -21.07
CA PHE A 535 -18.38 -14.13 -21.58
C PHE A 535 -18.84 -14.58 -22.97
N ILE A 536 -17.99 -14.46 -23.99
CA ILE A 536 -18.37 -14.72 -25.38
C ILE A 536 -18.83 -16.17 -25.60
N LEU A 537 -18.11 -17.15 -25.05
CA LEU A 537 -18.46 -18.56 -25.20
C LEU A 537 -19.84 -18.89 -24.59
N PRO A 538 -20.08 -18.68 -23.28
CA PRO A 538 -21.35 -19.02 -22.64
C PRO A 538 -22.54 -18.20 -23.13
N GLU A 539 -22.36 -16.91 -23.43
CA GLU A 539 -23.49 -16.02 -23.71
C GLU A 539 -23.86 -15.94 -25.20
N PHE A 540 -22.93 -16.27 -26.10
CA PHE A 540 -23.16 -16.16 -27.55
C PHE A 540 -22.83 -17.44 -28.31
N VAL A 541 -21.61 -17.99 -28.15
CA VAL A 541 -21.13 -19.08 -29.01
C VAL A 541 -21.83 -20.40 -28.70
N PHE A 542 -21.85 -20.86 -27.44
CA PHE A 542 -22.51 -22.13 -27.11
C PHE A 542 -24.03 -22.11 -27.38
N PRO A 543 -24.78 -21.04 -27.06
CA PRO A 543 -26.18 -20.92 -27.48
C PRO A 543 -26.36 -21.01 -29.00
N LEU A 544 -25.48 -20.36 -29.79
CA LEU A 544 -25.53 -20.43 -31.24
C LEU A 544 -25.23 -21.85 -31.75
N LEU A 545 -24.17 -22.48 -31.24
CA LEU A 545 -23.78 -23.85 -31.60
C LEU A 545 -24.86 -24.87 -31.21
N GLY A 546 -25.57 -24.66 -30.10
CA GLY A 546 -26.72 -25.46 -29.71
C GLY A 546 -27.88 -25.33 -30.69
N LYS A 547 -28.24 -24.09 -31.06
CA LYS A 547 -29.32 -23.82 -32.03
C LYS A 547 -29.10 -24.42 -33.41
N ILE A 548 -27.85 -24.45 -33.88
CA ILE A 548 -27.51 -25.05 -35.18
C ILE A 548 -27.24 -26.57 -35.09
N GLY A 549 -27.38 -27.18 -33.91
CA GLY A 549 -27.15 -28.61 -33.69
C GLY A 549 -25.67 -29.03 -33.69
N ALA A 550 -24.73 -28.09 -33.72
CA ALA A 550 -23.28 -28.37 -33.75
C ALA A 550 -22.74 -28.94 -32.42
N LEU A 551 -23.49 -28.82 -31.32
CA LEU A 551 -23.15 -29.42 -30.02
C LEU A 551 -23.61 -30.89 -29.90
N GLY A 552 -24.19 -31.46 -30.96
CA GLY A 552 -24.72 -32.83 -30.98
C GLY A 552 -26.21 -32.88 -30.63
N GLY A 553 -26.77 -34.10 -30.58
CA GLY A 553 -28.18 -34.32 -30.23
C GLY A 553 -28.48 -34.11 -28.75
N GLU A 554 -29.74 -33.89 -28.40
CA GLU A 554 -30.20 -33.61 -27.03
C GLU A 554 -29.83 -34.71 -26.02
N ASN A 555 -29.73 -35.96 -26.47
CA ASN A 555 -29.31 -37.11 -25.66
C ASN A 555 -27.78 -37.35 -25.68
N GLY A 556 -27.02 -36.49 -26.35
CA GLY A 556 -25.57 -36.60 -26.48
C GLY A 556 -24.83 -36.26 -25.19
N PHE A 557 -23.56 -36.66 -25.10
CA PHE A 557 -22.71 -36.39 -23.93
C PHE A 557 -22.66 -34.89 -23.59
N VAL A 558 -22.62 -34.00 -24.59
CA VAL A 558 -22.55 -32.55 -24.38
C VAL A 558 -23.80 -32.03 -23.66
N PHE A 559 -25.00 -32.37 -24.13
CA PHE A 559 -26.26 -31.92 -23.51
C PHE A 559 -26.65 -32.68 -22.25
N THR A 560 -26.13 -33.88 -22.01
CA THR A 560 -26.42 -34.66 -20.79
C THR A 560 -25.41 -34.40 -19.67
N GLN A 561 -24.13 -34.22 -20.00
CA GLN A 561 -23.04 -34.12 -19.02
C GLN A 561 -22.42 -32.72 -18.94
N VAL A 562 -22.29 -31.99 -20.04
CA VAL A 562 -21.58 -30.69 -20.05
C VAL A 562 -22.55 -29.53 -19.85
N PHE A 563 -23.66 -29.51 -20.59
CA PHE A 563 -24.68 -28.46 -20.61
C PHE A 563 -26.11 -29.03 -20.45
N PRO A 564 -26.43 -29.68 -19.33
CA PRO A 564 -27.79 -30.16 -19.04
C PRO A 564 -28.81 -29.03 -19.12
N LYS A 565 -29.90 -29.22 -19.86
CA LYS A 565 -30.96 -28.21 -20.06
C LYS A 565 -30.43 -26.88 -20.58
N GLU A 566 -29.53 -26.91 -21.56
CA GLU A 566 -28.93 -25.72 -22.18
C GLU A 566 -28.21 -24.78 -21.18
N SER A 567 -27.69 -25.34 -20.08
CA SER A 567 -26.97 -24.58 -19.05
C SER A 567 -25.54 -24.19 -19.47
N TYR A 568 -25.40 -23.42 -20.56
CA TYR A 568 -24.10 -23.02 -21.12
C TYR A 568 -23.22 -22.24 -20.15
N TRP A 569 -23.82 -21.55 -19.17
CA TRP A 569 -23.12 -20.89 -18.07
C TRP A 569 -22.20 -21.83 -17.27
N ARG A 570 -22.46 -23.15 -17.26
CA ARG A 570 -21.59 -24.11 -16.57
C ARG A 570 -20.16 -24.10 -17.08
N SER A 571 -19.95 -23.67 -18.33
CA SER A 571 -18.62 -23.50 -18.94
C SER A 571 -17.69 -22.55 -18.16
N TYR A 572 -18.22 -21.68 -17.30
CA TYR A 572 -17.40 -20.91 -16.35
C TYR A 572 -16.48 -21.81 -15.51
N GLY A 573 -16.92 -23.03 -15.19
CA GLY A 573 -16.13 -24.01 -14.45
C GLY A 573 -14.88 -24.50 -15.17
N PHE A 574 -14.72 -24.28 -16.48
CA PHE A 574 -13.47 -24.60 -17.19
C PHE A 574 -12.30 -23.72 -16.74
N ILE A 575 -12.61 -22.49 -16.31
CA ILE A 575 -11.62 -21.50 -15.87
C ILE A 575 -11.66 -21.33 -14.36
N LEU A 576 -12.86 -21.18 -13.80
CA LEU A 576 -13.07 -20.99 -12.37
C LEU A 576 -12.86 -22.30 -11.64
N ALA A 577 -11.91 -22.30 -10.71
CA ALA A 577 -11.65 -23.43 -9.84
C ALA A 577 -12.48 -23.36 -8.56
N TRP A 578 -12.43 -24.42 -7.75
CA TRP A 578 -13.07 -24.45 -6.44
C TRP A 578 -12.59 -23.27 -5.55
N PRO A 579 -13.48 -22.57 -4.81
CA PRO A 579 -14.93 -22.81 -4.66
C PRO A 579 -15.80 -22.04 -5.67
N LEU A 580 -15.22 -21.33 -6.64
CA LEU A 580 -15.97 -20.47 -7.58
C LEU A 580 -16.80 -21.26 -8.60
N ASN A 581 -16.46 -22.53 -8.84
CA ASN A 581 -17.27 -23.45 -9.66
C ASN A 581 -18.31 -24.26 -8.86
N PHE A 582 -18.54 -23.94 -7.58
CA PHE A 582 -19.43 -24.70 -6.71
C PHE A 582 -20.89 -24.75 -7.21
N SER A 583 -21.30 -23.79 -8.04
CA SER A 583 -22.60 -23.82 -8.73
C SER A 583 -22.78 -25.03 -9.65
N ASN A 584 -21.68 -25.60 -10.18
CA ASN A 584 -21.70 -26.86 -10.94
C ASN A 584 -21.87 -28.11 -10.05
N LEU A 585 -21.65 -27.98 -8.73
CA LEU A 585 -21.58 -29.07 -7.76
C LEU A 585 -22.69 -29.06 -6.70
N TYR A 586 -23.51 -28.00 -6.62
CA TYR A 586 -24.59 -27.90 -5.61
C TYR A 586 -25.98 -27.59 -6.19
N ASN A 587 -26.07 -27.04 -7.40
CA ASN A 587 -27.37 -26.88 -8.05
C ASN A 587 -27.91 -28.25 -8.50
N SER A 588 -29.24 -28.39 -8.52
CA SER A 588 -30.06 -29.62 -8.53
C SER A 588 -29.80 -30.70 -9.61
N ASN A 589 -28.77 -30.58 -10.44
CA ASN A 589 -28.30 -31.63 -11.34
C ASN A 589 -26.77 -31.62 -11.41
N ILE A 590 -26.12 -32.37 -10.52
CA ILE A 590 -24.68 -32.64 -10.59
C ILE A 590 -24.47 -33.70 -11.66
N THR A 591 -23.60 -33.42 -12.63
CA THR A 591 -23.22 -34.37 -13.69
C THR A 591 -21.90 -35.03 -13.34
N THR A 592 -21.69 -36.28 -13.75
CA THR A 592 -20.43 -37.00 -13.55
C THR A 592 -19.24 -36.23 -14.14
N PHE A 593 -19.43 -35.60 -15.31
CA PHE A 593 -18.39 -34.76 -15.93
C PHE A 593 -17.93 -33.62 -15.01
N TRP A 594 -18.84 -32.75 -14.56
CA TRP A 594 -18.48 -31.62 -13.71
C TRP A 594 -17.92 -32.04 -12.35
N LEU A 595 -18.36 -33.17 -11.79
CA LEU A 595 -17.79 -33.73 -10.57
C LEU A 595 -16.30 -34.11 -10.78
N VAL A 596 -16.02 -34.95 -11.79
CA VAL A 596 -14.66 -35.42 -12.08
C VAL A 596 -13.76 -34.27 -12.51
N PHE A 597 -14.24 -33.42 -13.42
CA PHE A 597 -13.47 -32.28 -13.92
C PHE A 597 -13.08 -31.32 -12.80
N SER A 598 -14.02 -30.96 -11.90
CA SER A 598 -13.74 -30.03 -10.80
C SER A 598 -12.70 -30.58 -9.81
N ILE A 599 -12.75 -31.89 -9.52
CA ILE A 599 -11.77 -32.57 -8.67
C ILE A 599 -10.39 -32.57 -9.35
N VAL A 600 -10.31 -33.00 -10.61
CA VAL A 600 -9.04 -33.05 -11.36
C VAL A 600 -8.44 -31.65 -11.53
N GLN A 601 -9.26 -30.66 -11.87
CA GLN A 601 -8.83 -29.27 -12.01
C GLN A 601 -8.23 -28.74 -10.70
N THR A 602 -8.91 -28.96 -9.58
CA THR A 602 -8.53 -28.42 -8.26
C THR A 602 -7.34 -29.15 -7.65
N PHE A 603 -7.32 -30.49 -7.69
CA PHE A 603 -6.33 -31.29 -6.97
C PHE A 603 -5.16 -31.77 -7.84
N VAL A 604 -5.25 -31.67 -9.17
CA VAL A 604 -4.19 -32.12 -10.08
C VAL A 604 -3.67 -30.96 -10.93
N ILE A 605 -4.53 -30.32 -11.73
CA ILE A 605 -4.10 -29.32 -12.72
C ILE A 605 -3.52 -28.08 -12.05
N ILE A 606 -4.23 -27.49 -11.08
CA ILE A 606 -3.75 -26.27 -10.39
C ILE A 606 -2.47 -26.54 -9.59
N PRO A 607 -2.37 -27.59 -8.75
CA PRO A 607 -1.12 -27.92 -8.07
C PRO A 607 0.04 -28.16 -9.03
N TYR A 608 -0.20 -28.79 -10.19
CA TYR A 608 0.81 -28.98 -11.22
C TYR A 608 1.27 -27.65 -11.83
N ILE A 609 0.34 -26.75 -12.17
CA ILE A 609 0.66 -25.40 -12.68
C ILE A 609 1.50 -24.63 -11.64
N VAL A 610 1.09 -24.66 -10.37
CA VAL A 610 1.80 -23.98 -9.29
C VAL A 610 3.17 -24.61 -9.03
N TYR A 611 3.30 -25.94 -9.15
CA TYR A 611 4.59 -26.64 -9.05
C TYR A 611 5.55 -26.21 -10.17
N ARG A 612 5.06 -26.07 -11.40
CA ARG A 612 5.90 -25.78 -12.58
C ARG A 612 6.26 -24.31 -12.75
N TRP A 613 5.35 -23.39 -12.39
CA TRP A 613 5.46 -21.96 -12.68
C TRP A 613 5.24 -21.04 -11.47
N GLY A 614 4.97 -21.59 -10.28
CA GLY A 614 4.80 -20.83 -9.04
C GLY A 614 3.37 -20.35 -8.77
N LYS A 615 3.15 -19.80 -7.56
CA LYS A 615 1.83 -19.39 -7.04
C LYS A 615 1.07 -18.37 -7.91
N GLY A 616 1.80 -17.51 -8.62
CA GLY A 616 1.23 -16.48 -9.48
C GLY A 616 0.74 -16.98 -10.83
N ALA A 617 0.97 -18.24 -11.19
CA ALA A 617 0.64 -18.74 -12.53
C ALA A 617 -0.88 -18.83 -12.75
N TYR A 618 -1.65 -19.46 -11.85
CA TYR A 618 -3.10 -19.49 -12.00
C TYR A 618 -3.73 -18.13 -11.67
N CYS A 619 -3.43 -17.58 -10.49
CA CYS A 619 -4.04 -16.32 -10.04
C CYS A 619 -3.62 -15.12 -10.87
N GLY A 620 -2.40 -15.08 -11.41
CA GLY A 620 -1.90 -13.92 -12.17
C GLY A 620 -2.12 -14.00 -13.67
N TRP A 621 -2.48 -15.16 -14.23
CA TRP A 621 -2.59 -15.33 -15.69
C TRP A 621 -3.90 -15.96 -16.16
N ILE A 622 -4.67 -16.62 -15.30
CA ILE A 622 -5.84 -17.42 -15.70
C ILE A 622 -7.10 -17.02 -14.93
N CYS A 623 -7.00 -16.83 -13.61
CA CYS A 623 -8.16 -16.58 -12.77
C CYS A 623 -8.82 -15.22 -13.04
N SER A 624 -10.15 -15.20 -13.14
CA SER A 624 -10.97 -13.99 -13.30
C SER A 624 -10.77 -12.98 -12.14
N CYS A 625 -10.81 -13.45 -10.89
CA CYS A 625 -10.54 -12.60 -9.72
C CYS A 625 -9.12 -12.02 -9.76
N GLY A 626 -8.19 -12.84 -10.24
CA GLY A 626 -6.82 -12.45 -10.53
C GLY A 626 -6.70 -11.36 -11.59
N ALA A 627 -7.47 -11.45 -12.66
CA ALA A 627 -7.54 -10.44 -13.70
C ALA A 627 -7.95 -9.07 -13.13
N LEU A 628 -8.96 -9.04 -12.25
CA LEU A 628 -9.35 -7.81 -11.59
C LEU A 628 -8.27 -7.30 -10.63
N ALA A 629 -7.64 -8.17 -9.83
CA ALA A 629 -6.56 -7.80 -8.92
C ALA A 629 -5.34 -7.22 -9.66
N GLU A 630 -4.95 -7.82 -10.78
CA GLU A 630 -3.79 -7.41 -11.57
C GLU A 630 -4.07 -6.17 -12.45
N THR A 631 -5.31 -5.95 -12.89
CA THR A 631 -5.66 -4.79 -13.73
C THR A 631 -6.12 -3.58 -12.93
N LEU A 632 -7.11 -3.76 -12.06
CA LEU A 632 -7.68 -2.71 -11.23
C LEU A 632 -6.92 -2.55 -9.91
N GLY A 633 -6.53 -3.66 -9.28
CA GLY A 633 -5.91 -3.66 -7.95
C GLY A 633 -4.44 -3.21 -7.92
N ASP A 634 -3.76 -3.15 -9.08
CA ASP A 634 -2.35 -2.78 -9.17
C ASP A 634 -2.07 -1.37 -8.62
N GLU A 635 -3.02 -0.44 -8.72
CA GLU A 635 -2.93 0.92 -8.17
C GLU A 635 -2.90 0.95 -6.63
N TYR A 636 -3.42 -0.08 -5.97
CA TYR A 636 -3.56 -0.15 -4.51
C TYR A 636 -2.66 -1.20 -3.87
N ARG A 637 -1.77 -1.83 -4.65
CA ARG A 637 -0.94 -2.95 -4.20
C ARG A 637 0.01 -2.56 -3.06
N THR A 638 0.41 -1.29 -3.02
CA THR A 638 1.24 -0.69 -1.96
C THR A 638 0.50 -0.50 -0.64
N LEU A 639 -0.83 -0.48 -0.67
CA LEU A 639 -1.67 -0.34 0.54
C LEU A 639 -1.99 -1.69 1.20
N ALA A 640 -1.59 -2.81 0.58
CA ALA A 640 -1.79 -4.13 1.15
C ALA A 640 -1.01 -4.23 2.48
N PRO A 641 -1.63 -4.67 3.58
CA PRO A 641 -0.94 -4.76 4.85
C PRO A 641 0.18 -5.79 4.72
N HIS A 642 1.44 -5.38 4.92
CA HIS A 642 2.55 -6.32 5.00
C HIS A 642 3.05 -6.48 6.44
N GLY A 643 3.88 -7.50 6.64
CA GLY A 643 4.49 -7.82 7.93
C GLY A 643 3.91 -9.06 8.61
N PRO A 644 4.45 -9.41 9.80
CA PRO A 644 4.23 -10.72 10.42
C PRO A 644 2.77 -11.00 10.77
N LYS A 645 2.03 -9.97 11.22
CA LYS A 645 0.61 -10.11 11.57
C LYS A 645 -0.25 -10.35 10.33
N ALA A 646 -0.13 -9.51 9.30
CA ALA A 646 -0.86 -9.69 8.04
C ALA A 646 -0.57 -11.07 7.43
N LYS A 647 0.70 -11.46 7.39
CA LYS A 647 1.14 -12.79 6.96
C LYS A 647 0.59 -13.92 7.83
N LYS A 648 0.46 -13.72 9.15
CA LYS A 648 -0.17 -14.69 10.04
C LYS A 648 -1.65 -14.86 9.70
N TRP A 649 -2.38 -13.77 9.46
CA TRP A 649 -3.79 -13.81 9.02
C TRP A 649 -3.95 -14.45 7.65
N GLU A 650 -3.10 -14.13 6.68
CA GLU A 650 -3.10 -14.75 5.34
C GLU A 650 -2.84 -16.26 5.40
N ASN A 651 -1.96 -16.71 6.30
CA ASN A 651 -1.67 -18.14 6.49
C ASN A 651 -2.63 -18.84 7.47
N PHE A 652 -3.52 -18.10 8.14
CA PHE A 652 -4.58 -18.65 8.98
C PHE A 652 -5.79 -19.10 8.16
N GLY A 653 -5.80 -18.76 6.85
CA GLY A 653 -6.82 -19.16 5.88
C GLY A 653 -6.94 -20.67 5.72
#